data_AF-A0A667WVJ4-F1
#
_entry.id   AF-A0A667WVJ4-F1
#
_cell.length_a   1.000
_cell.length_b   1.000
_cell.length_c   1.000
_cell.angle_alpha   90.00
_cell.angle_beta   90.00
_cell.angle_gamma   90.00
#
_symmetry.space_group_name_H-M   'P 1'
#
loop_
_entity.id
_entity.type
_entity.pdbx_description
1 polymer ?
#
loop_
_entity_poly.entity_id
_entity_poly.type
_entity_poly.pdbx_seq_one_letter_code
_entity_poly.pdbx_strand_id
1 'polypeptide(L)'
;MSVMQSGTQMVKLKAGSKGLVRLFYLDEHRSCIRWKPSRKSEKAKITIDSLYKVTEGRQSDIFHRHAEGSFDPACCFTVYHGNHMESLDLVTSNAEEARTWVTGLRYLMAGISDEDSLAKRQRTHDQYPLINIQTFEEADKNGDGLLNIEEIYQLLHKLNVNLPRRKVKQMFQEADTDDQQGTLTYEEFSVFYRMMSLRRDLFLLMMAYSDRKDHLTAEELANFLRSEQKMTNVTPEYCADIIDKFEVSDENKQKGVMGIEGFTSFMRSPTCDVFNPLHHEVNQDMEQPLCNYFIASSHNTYLTGDQLLSHSKTDMYAWVLQSGCRCVEVDCWDGPDGEPVVQHGYTLTSKITFKAVIETINKYAFINNQYPVILSIENHCTIQQQKKIAQCLREILGDKLDLGDILSRDCKTLPSPQSLQGKILIKGKRLPAYLSADIEEGDVSDDDSADEIEDDFKLKSSNSNGHHQVESQIRKKLDSLLKESQIGDKEDSESFSIRALLRATHQGLQKNLRQVRPRTAGTHSKSRLSCQSVEKEEDDQESSAKEAVGQSRAGKKRKTMKLSRDLSNLVVFTNSVASQECLNEGTPGDVLSFSETRAQSLVNHRAEDFLAFNQRQLSRIYPSAYRIDSSNFNPQFYWNVGCQLVALNYQTEGRMMQLNRAKFMVNGGTGYVLKPPPMCKGSFNPFSDDPLPAYPKKQLILKIISGQQLPKPPDSMLGDRGEIIDPFVEVEIIGLPVDCCKEQTRVVDDNGFNPVWEETLSFTLHMAEVALVRFLVWDHDPIGRDFVGQRTVAFSSLMPGYRHVYLEGLTEASIFVHVSVHDIYGKWSPLVLNPSFTIMHFLGSNKGNQLRGFRGFFSRSAKSSVDTRSTLRKRSISDHFLRRTVSAPAKGRKKTKLALAESLASITDRKNSTGAGGESVGKEGRVERRHPSRAGLTHRPMSMPLDRLLQGQLSLCSTDKDQLDMGADTVIGEYSSLVL
;
A
#
# COMPACT_ATOMS: atom_id res chain seq x y z
N MET A 1 26.67 -1.95 20.63
CA MET A 1 26.80 -2.90 19.50
C MET A 1 27.71 -4.08 19.81
N SER A 2 29.04 -3.95 19.89
CA SER A 2 29.98 -5.09 20.10
C SER A 2 29.55 -6.09 21.19
N VAL A 3 29.22 -5.61 22.40
CA VAL A 3 28.71 -6.42 23.53
C VAL A 3 27.50 -7.30 23.19
N MET A 4 26.62 -6.82 22.30
CA MET A 4 25.44 -7.57 21.86
C MET A 4 25.80 -8.65 20.82
N GLN A 5 26.91 -8.50 20.08
CA GLN A 5 27.39 -9.49 19.10
C GLN A 5 28.25 -10.58 19.77
N SER A 6 29.08 -10.22 20.77
CA SER A 6 29.72 -11.21 21.66
C SER A 6 28.68 -12.00 22.50
N GLY A 7 27.54 -11.37 22.76
CA GLY A 7 26.39 -11.95 23.43
C GLY A 7 26.35 -11.73 24.93
N THR A 8 25.17 -11.93 25.50
CA THR A 8 24.84 -11.67 26.91
C THR A 8 23.94 -12.78 27.44
N GLN A 9 24.19 -13.24 28.67
CA GLN A 9 23.35 -14.27 29.28
C GLN A 9 22.10 -13.63 29.91
N MET A 10 20.92 -14.12 29.53
CA MET A 10 19.64 -13.61 30.01
C MET A 10 18.67 -14.75 30.33
N VAL A 11 17.71 -14.50 31.21
CA VAL A 11 16.58 -15.39 31.46
C VAL A 11 15.44 -15.05 30.49
N LYS A 12 15.12 -15.97 29.57
CA LYS A 12 13.90 -15.89 28.75
C LYS A 12 12.71 -16.36 29.57
N LEU A 13 11.78 -15.45 29.88
CA LEU A 13 10.53 -15.79 30.56
C LEU A 13 9.49 -16.35 29.57
N LYS A 14 8.54 -17.13 30.08
CA LYS A 14 7.39 -17.66 29.33
C LYS A 14 6.23 -18.02 30.25
N ALA A 15 5.02 -17.82 29.73
CA ALA A 15 3.74 -18.36 30.19
C ALA A 15 3.83 -19.64 31.05
N GLY A 16 3.82 -19.52 32.38
CA GLY A 16 3.70 -20.66 33.31
C GLY A 16 4.93 -21.56 33.44
N SER A 17 6.14 -21.07 33.12
CA SER A 17 7.37 -21.87 33.22
C SER A 17 8.46 -21.19 34.06
N LYS A 18 9.31 -21.98 34.73
CA LYS A 18 10.54 -21.44 35.32
C LYS A 18 11.45 -20.96 34.18
N GLY A 19 11.90 -19.71 34.23
CA GLY A 19 12.59 -19.03 33.14
C GLY A 19 13.84 -19.75 32.63
N LEU A 20 14.14 -19.61 31.35
CA LEU A 20 15.23 -20.32 30.67
C LEU A 20 16.43 -19.41 30.44
N VAL A 21 17.55 -19.69 31.12
CA VAL A 21 18.84 -19.02 30.87
C VAL A 21 19.31 -19.33 29.44
N ARG A 22 19.65 -18.29 28.67
CA ARG A 22 20.15 -18.38 27.29
C ARG A 22 21.21 -17.32 27.06
N LEU A 23 22.21 -17.63 26.23
CA LEU A 23 23.06 -16.60 25.62
C LEU A 23 22.30 -16.00 24.44
N PHE A 24 21.89 -14.74 24.56
CA PHE A 24 21.36 -13.93 23.47
C PHE A 24 22.48 -13.18 22.78
N TYR A 25 22.42 -13.09 21.46
CA TYR A 25 23.40 -12.35 20.66
C TYR A 25 22.72 -11.80 19.39
N LEU A 26 23.17 -10.65 18.91
CA LEU A 26 22.96 -10.25 17.52
C LEU A 26 23.86 -11.11 16.64
N ASP A 27 23.38 -11.47 15.45
CA ASP A 27 24.28 -12.02 14.43
C ASP A 27 25.24 -10.98 13.85
N GLU A 28 26.16 -11.43 13.01
CA GLU A 28 27.29 -10.64 12.48
C GLU A 28 26.82 -9.40 11.72
N HIS A 29 25.77 -9.56 10.91
CA HIS A 29 25.14 -8.48 10.14
C HIS A 29 24.11 -7.68 10.94
N ARG A 30 23.89 -8.02 12.23
CA ARG A 30 22.94 -7.37 13.15
C ARG A 30 21.49 -7.38 12.62
N SER A 31 21.14 -8.38 11.81
CA SER A 31 19.83 -8.51 11.17
C SER A 31 18.86 -9.37 11.97
N CYS A 32 19.36 -10.23 12.87
CA CYS A 32 18.55 -11.00 13.83
C CYS A 32 19.09 -10.95 15.26
N ILE A 33 18.18 -10.99 16.23
CA ILE A 33 18.44 -11.46 17.58
C ILE A 33 18.40 -13.00 17.55
N ARG A 34 19.49 -13.67 17.91
CA ARG A 34 19.60 -15.14 18.03
C ARG A 34 19.84 -15.57 19.48
N TRP A 35 19.52 -16.82 19.84
CA TRP A 35 19.83 -17.34 21.19
C TRP A 35 20.18 -18.83 21.26
N LYS A 36 21.13 -19.19 22.12
CA LYS A 36 21.55 -20.59 22.38
C LYS A 36 21.60 -20.94 23.87
N PRO A 37 21.40 -22.22 24.26
CA PRO A 37 21.00 -23.36 23.44
C PRO A 37 19.49 -23.42 23.13
N SER A 38 19.11 -23.98 21.98
CA SER A 38 17.70 -24.21 21.61
C SER A 38 17.49 -25.62 21.06
N ARG A 39 16.35 -26.26 21.40
CA ARG A 39 15.91 -27.53 20.77
C ARG A 39 15.25 -27.33 19.40
N LYS A 40 15.18 -26.09 18.91
CA LYS A 40 14.77 -25.69 17.57
C LYS A 40 15.67 -24.53 17.15
N SER A 41 16.71 -24.83 16.38
CA SER A 41 17.73 -23.86 15.94
C SER A 41 17.11 -22.79 15.02
N GLU A 42 16.41 -23.22 13.97
CA GLU A 42 15.70 -22.36 13.00
C GLU A 42 14.75 -21.35 13.68
N LYS A 43 14.08 -21.77 14.77
CA LYS A 43 13.12 -20.97 15.53
C LYS A 43 13.74 -20.30 16.78
N ALA A 44 15.05 -20.11 16.76
CA ALA A 44 15.81 -19.36 17.76
C ALA A 44 16.33 -18.01 17.24
N LYS A 45 15.66 -17.43 16.24
CA LYS A 45 15.90 -16.09 15.68
C LYS A 45 14.64 -15.22 15.72
N ILE A 46 14.82 -13.91 15.85
CA ILE A 46 13.82 -12.85 15.59
C ILE A 46 14.54 -11.83 14.69
N THR A 47 13.98 -11.47 13.54
CA THR A 47 14.57 -10.44 12.66
C THR A 47 14.37 -9.06 13.26
N ILE A 48 15.35 -8.17 13.10
CA ILE A 48 15.24 -6.76 13.53
C ILE A 48 14.06 -6.06 12.85
N ASP A 49 13.81 -6.38 11.58
CA ASP A 49 12.68 -5.83 10.81
C ASP A 49 11.31 -6.27 11.34
N SER A 50 11.25 -7.34 12.13
CA SER A 50 10.01 -7.77 12.80
C SER A 50 9.77 -7.07 14.14
N LEU A 51 10.70 -6.25 14.64
CA LEU A 51 10.58 -5.61 15.95
C LEU A 51 9.60 -4.43 15.91
N TYR A 52 8.58 -4.50 16.78
CA TYR A 52 7.54 -3.48 16.89
C TYR A 52 7.79 -2.51 18.07
N LYS A 53 8.21 -3.00 19.24
CA LYS A 53 8.50 -2.15 20.42
C LYS A 53 9.53 -2.79 21.35
N VAL A 54 10.35 -1.98 22.04
CA VAL A 54 11.18 -2.43 23.18
C VAL A 54 10.90 -1.58 24.42
N THR A 55 10.30 -2.19 25.43
CA THR A 55 9.92 -1.55 26.71
C THR A 55 10.85 -1.97 27.84
N GLU A 56 11.16 -1.04 28.74
CA GLU A 56 11.92 -1.31 29.98
C GLU A 56 10.99 -1.75 31.12
N GLY A 57 11.57 -2.44 32.09
CA GLY A 57 10.87 -2.88 33.28
C GLY A 57 9.93 -4.04 33.02
N ARG A 58 8.85 -4.07 33.80
CA ARG A 58 7.94 -5.20 33.96
C ARG A 58 6.58 -4.95 33.30
N GLN A 59 6.58 -4.31 32.14
CA GLN A 59 5.36 -3.77 31.49
C GLN A 59 4.48 -4.84 30.78
N SER A 60 4.84 -6.11 30.82
CA SER A 60 4.10 -7.19 30.14
C SER A 60 3.30 -8.08 31.09
N ASP A 61 2.22 -8.64 30.54
CA ASP A 61 1.43 -9.72 31.13
C ASP A 61 2.26 -10.90 31.67
N ILE A 62 3.44 -11.19 31.10
CA ILE A 62 4.27 -12.31 31.56
C ILE A 62 4.96 -11.92 32.88
N PHE A 63 5.49 -10.70 32.99
CA PHE A 63 6.07 -10.21 34.25
C PHE A 63 5.04 -10.15 35.38
N HIS A 64 3.80 -9.71 35.12
CA HIS A 64 2.72 -9.69 36.12
C HIS A 64 2.25 -11.08 36.58
N ARG A 65 2.54 -12.16 35.83
CA ARG A 65 2.18 -13.54 36.18
C ARG A 65 3.31 -14.29 36.91
N HIS A 66 4.52 -13.72 36.95
CA HIS A 66 5.57 -14.15 37.88
C HIS A 66 5.41 -13.37 39.20
N ALA A 67 5.73 -14.02 40.34
CA ALA A 67 5.45 -13.45 41.65
C ALA A 67 6.14 -12.08 41.85
N GLU A 68 5.38 -11.10 42.33
CA GLU A 68 5.84 -9.74 42.55
C GLU A 68 7.07 -9.71 43.47
N GLY A 69 8.11 -8.98 43.05
CA GLY A 69 9.37 -8.87 43.79
C GLY A 69 10.49 -9.84 43.39
N SER A 70 10.25 -10.80 42.48
CA SER A 70 11.28 -11.79 42.08
C SER A 70 12.39 -11.26 41.17
N PHE A 71 12.19 -10.11 40.50
CA PHE A 71 13.18 -9.49 39.60
C PHE A 71 13.19 -7.96 39.73
N ASP A 72 14.40 -7.39 39.69
CA ASP A 72 14.64 -5.94 39.63
C ASP A 72 14.11 -5.36 38.30
N PRO A 73 13.20 -4.37 38.32
CA PRO A 73 12.73 -3.68 37.11
C PRO A 73 13.87 -3.14 36.24
N ALA A 74 14.99 -2.69 36.81
CA ALA A 74 16.11 -2.13 36.05
C ALA A 74 16.88 -3.19 35.23
N CYS A 75 16.72 -4.49 35.55
CA CYS A 75 17.27 -5.63 34.80
C CYS A 75 16.25 -6.27 33.85
N CYS A 76 15.01 -5.77 33.78
CA CYS A 76 13.92 -6.35 32.99
C CYS A 76 13.67 -5.54 31.71
N PHE A 77 13.38 -6.22 30.60
CA PHE A 77 12.83 -5.59 29.40
C PHE A 77 11.99 -6.56 28.56
N THR A 78 11.12 -6.01 27.71
CA THR A 78 10.27 -6.78 26.77
C THR A 78 10.55 -6.32 25.35
N VAL A 79 10.72 -7.28 24.44
CA VAL A 79 10.86 -7.07 22.99
C VAL A 79 9.60 -7.59 22.31
N TYR A 80 8.82 -6.70 21.68
CA TYR A 80 7.61 -7.05 20.94
C TYR A 80 7.93 -7.23 19.44
N HIS A 81 7.43 -8.30 18.82
CA HIS A 81 7.76 -8.63 17.43
C HIS A 81 6.64 -9.30 16.62
N GLY A 82 6.73 -9.19 15.29
CA GLY A 82 5.86 -9.83 14.31
C GLY A 82 4.46 -9.22 14.20
N ASN A 83 3.74 -9.63 13.14
CA ASN A 83 2.44 -9.09 12.72
C ASN A 83 1.29 -9.26 13.75
N HIS A 84 1.55 -9.90 14.89
CA HIS A 84 0.60 -10.17 15.96
C HIS A 84 1.09 -9.67 17.34
N MET A 85 2.14 -8.85 17.38
CA MET A 85 2.74 -8.30 18.61
C MET A 85 3.13 -9.37 19.67
N GLU A 86 3.81 -10.44 19.24
CA GLU A 86 4.34 -11.46 20.18
C GLU A 86 5.37 -10.83 21.14
N SER A 87 5.39 -11.25 22.41
CA SER A 87 6.35 -10.75 23.41
C SER A 87 7.52 -11.71 23.65
N LEU A 88 8.72 -11.15 23.69
CA LEU A 88 9.93 -11.76 24.21
C LEU A 88 10.37 -11.02 25.49
N ASP A 89 10.06 -11.65 26.62
CA ASP A 89 10.33 -11.14 27.96
C ASP A 89 11.69 -11.63 28.50
N LEU A 90 12.54 -10.68 28.92
CA LEU A 90 13.95 -10.90 29.20
C LEU A 90 14.39 -10.27 30.53
N VAL A 91 15.24 -10.98 31.26
CA VAL A 91 15.92 -10.48 32.47
C VAL A 91 17.44 -10.68 32.33
N THR A 92 18.21 -9.61 32.49
CA THR A 92 19.68 -9.60 32.45
C THR A 92 20.30 -9.90 33.82
N SER A 93 21.63 -10.03 33.90
CA SER A 93 22.32 -10.17 35.19
C SER A 93 22.38 -8.86 35.97
N ASN A 94 22.41 -7.73 35.25
CA ASN A 94 22.52 -6.39 35.81
C ASN A 94 21.82 -5.34 34.92
N ALA A 95 21.58 -4.15 35.48
CA ALA A 95 20.84 -3.08 34.80
C ALA A 95 21.62 -2.39 33.66
N GLU A 96 22.93 -2.54 33.59
CA GLU A 96 23.75 -1.98 32.51
C GLU A 96 23.64 -2.82 31.23
N GLU A 97 23.61 -4.15 31.36
CA GLU A 97 23.25 -5.07 30.26
C GLU A 97 21.84 -4.76 29.72
N ALA A 98 20.85 -4.53 30.59
CA ALA A 98 19.49 -4.21 30.19
C ALA A 98 19.45 -2.89 29.40
N ARG A 99 20.04 -1.81 29.93
CA ARG A 99 20.16 -0.52 29.22
C ARG A 99 20.91 -0.66 27.90
N THR A 100 21.99 -1.44 27.85
CA THR A 100 22.78 -1.69 26.64
C THR A 100 21.95 -2.35 25.55
N TRP A 101 21.20 -3.40 25.89
CA TRP A 101 20.35 -4.11 24.93
C TRP A 101 19.13 -3.30 24.52
N VAL A 102 18.45 -2.65 25.46
CA VAL A 102 17.30 -1.77 25.16
C VAL A 102 17.73 -0.63 24.24
N THR A 103 18.85 0.03 24.53
CA THR A 103 19.35 1.15 23.71
C THR A 103 19.81 0.67 22.34
N GLY A 104 20.55 -0.44 22.27
CA GLY A 104 21.00 -1.01 21.00
C GLY A 104 19.87 -1.52 20.11
N LEU A 105 18.83 -2.14 20.69
CA LEU A 105 17.64 -2.54 19.93
C LEU A 105 16.81 -1.33 19.50
N ARG A 106 16.59 -0.32 20.36
CA ARG A 106 15.90 0.92 19.95
C ARG A 106 16.65 1.68 18.87
N TYR A 107 17.99 1.70 18.91
CA TYR A 107 18.83 2.28 17.86
C TYR A 107 18.62 1.58 16.51
N LEU A 108 18.65 0.24 16.50
CA LEU A 108 18.36 -0.58 15.32
C LEU A 108 16.92 -0.39 14.80
N MET A 109 15.94 -0.24 15.71
CA MET A 109 14.53 -0.04 15.36
C MET A 109 14.19 1.36 14.87
N ALA A 110 14.91 2.39 15.34
CA ALA A 110 14.60 3.79 15.04
C ALA A 110 14.98 4.21 13.61
N GLY A 111 15.39 3.27 12.76
CA GLY A 111 15.89 3.56 11.41
C GLY A 111 17.26 4.25 11.40
N ILE A 112 17.96 4.36 12.54
CA ILE A 112 19.32 4.94 12.62
C ILE A 112 20.36 3.89 12.20
N SER A 113 20.11 3.32 11.01
CA SER A 113 21.07 2.69 10.12
C SER A 113 21.49 3.78 9.14
N ASP A 114 22.79 3.93 8.89
CA ASP A 114 23.38 5.07 8.17
C ASP A 114 23.13 5.06 6.65
N GLU A 115 22.06 4.39 6.20
CA GLU A 115 21.74 4.12 4.80
C GLU A 115 20.34 3.52 4.64
N ASP A 116 19.72 3.85 3.50
CA ASP A 116 18.37 3.54 3.03
C ASP A 116 17.94 2.06 3.06
N SER A 117 16.64 1.79 2.87
CA SER A 117 16.15 0.42 2.58
C SER A 117 16.76 -0.16 1.29
N LEU A 118 17.01 0.69 0.29
CA LEU A 118 17.72 0.36 -0.95
C LEU A 118 19.21 0.11 -0.73
N ALA A 119 19.84 0.79 0.22
CA ALA A 119 21.26 0.61 0.52
C ALA A 119 21.50 -0.50 1.57
N LYS A 120 20.49 -0.83 2.39
CA LYS A 120 20.41 -2.11 3.09
C LYS A 120 20.34 -3.27 2.10
N ARG A 121 19.53 -3.19 1.03
CA ARG A 121 19.54 -4.16 -0.09
C ARG A 121 20.92 -4.24 -0.75
N GLN A 122 21.57 -3.11 -1.03
CA GLN A 122 22.96 -3.08 -1.52
C GLN A 122 23.88 -3.84 -0.57
N ARG A 123 23.85 -3.57 0.74
CA ARG A 123 24.63 -4.30 1.76
C ARG A 123 24.29 -5.79 1.87
N THR A 124 23.08 -6.23 1.51
CA THR A 124 22.76 -7.67 1.37
C THR A 124 23.29 -8.25 0.03
N HIS A 125 23.38 -7.43 -1.02
CA HIS A 125 23.95 -7.83 -2.32
C HIS A 125 25.48 -7.88 -2.30
N ASP A 126 26.14 -6.99 -1.57
CA ASP A 126 27.57 -7.06 -1.24
C ASP A 126 27.89 -8.31 -0.38
N GLN A 127 26.85 -8.86 0.26
CA GLN A 127 26.83 -10.16 0.94
C GLN A 127 26.41 -11.32 0.00
N TYR A 128 26.58 -11.21 -1.32
CA TYR A 128 26.30 -12.29 -2.30
C TYR A 128 26.90 -13.65 -1.87
N PRO A 129 28.16 -13.73 -1.37
CA PRO A 129 28.70 -14.99 -0.86
C PRO A 129 27.93 -15.51 0.37
N LEU A 130 27.48 -14.64 1.26
CA LEU A 130 26.76 -15.00 2.50
C LEU A 130 25.31 -15.42 2.26
N ILE A 131 24.60 -14.78 1.31
CA ILE A 131 23.30 -15.30 0.83
C ILE A 131 23.50 -16.70 0.24
N ASN A 132 24.56 -16.90 -0.53
CA ASN A 132 24.84 -18.18 -1.17
C ASN A 132 25.23 -19.26 -0.15
N ILE A 133 26.04 -18.93 0.86
CA ILE A 133 26.35 -19.79 2.01
C ILE A 133 25.08 -20.16 2.76
N GLN A 134 24.22 -19.19 3.13
CA GLN A 134 22.97 -19.51 3.83
C GLN A 134 22.01 -20.34 2.94
N THR A 135 22.03 -20.14 1.62
CA THR A 135 21.25 -20.95 0.68
C THR A 135 21.78 -22.38 0.60
N PHE A 136 23.10 -22.58 0.67
CA PHE A 136 23.77 -23.88 0.76
C PHE A 136 23.48 -24.57 2.10
N GLU A 137 23.69 -23.91 3.24
CA GLU A 137 23.35 -24.40 4.59
C GLU A 137 21.86 -24.73 4.75
N GLU A 138 20.98 -24.01 4.05
CA GLU A 138 19.55 -24.30 4.04
C GLU A 138 19.12 -25.31 2.96
N ALA A 139 20.03 -25.76 2.09
CA ALA A 139 19.81 -26.82 1.10
C ALA A 139 20.33 -28.18 1.62
N ASP A 140 21.49 -28.20 2.26
CA ASP A 140 22.05 -29.36 2.96
C ASP A 140 21.08 -29.80 4.07
N LYS A 141 20.51 -31.01 3.94
CA LYS A 141 19.56 -31.58 4.90
C LYS A 141 20.16 -32.68 5.76
N ASN A 142 21.33 -33.21 5.41
CA ASN A 142 21.96 -34.29 6.14
C ASN A 142 23.09 -33.80 7.08
N GLY A 143 23.63 -32.60 6.84
CA GLY A 143 24.70 -31.94 7.56
C GLY A 143 26.12 -32.39 7.18
N ASP A 144 26.32 -32.92 5.97
CA ASP A 144 27.61 -33.44 5.49
C ASP A 144 28.48 -32.39 4.78
N GLY A 145 27.92 -31.21 4.44
CA GLY A 145 28.65 -30.12 3.80
C GLY A 145 28.77 -30.23 2.27
N LEU A 146 27.98 -31.11 1.64
CA LEU A 146 27.85 -31.26 0.18
C LEU A 146 26.36 -31.17 -0.23
N LEU A 147 26.09 -31.02 -1.53
CA LEU A 147 24.72 -31.10 -2.07
C LEU A 147 24.60 -32.19 -3.13
N ASN A 148 23.71 -33.17 -2.89
CA ASN A 148 23.32 -34.15 -3.90
C ASN A 148 22.17 -33.63 -4.80
N ILE A 149 21.92 -34.33 -5.91
CA ILE A 149 20.91 -33.93 -6.90
C ILE A 149 19.47 -33.90 -6.33
N GLU A 150 19.14 -34.74 -5.35
CA GLU A 150 17.84 -34.72 -4.65
C GLU A 150 17.65 -33.49 -3.73
N GLU A 151 18.71 -32.98 -3.11
CA GLU A 151 18.69 -31.71 -2.37
C GLU A 151 18.63 -30.51 -3.30
N ILE A 152 19.32 -30.55 -4.45
CA ILE A 152 19.18 -29.53 -5.50
C ILE A 152 17.73 -29.44 -6.03
N TYR A 153 17.02 -30.57 -6.21
CA TYR A 153 15.59 -30.52 -6.56
C TYR A 153 14.72 -29.90 -5.45
N GLN A 154 15.01 -30.17 -4.17
CA GLN A 154 14.29 -29.56 -3.04
C GLN A 154 14.58 -28.05 -2.94
N LEU A 155 15.82 -27.65 -3.19
CA LEU A 155 16.22 -26.24 -3.23
C LEU A 155 15.51 -25.50 -4.37
N LEU A 156 15.45 -26.05 -5.58
CA LEU A 156 14.73 -25.43 -6.71
C LEU A 156 13.25 -25.18 -6.38
N HIS A 157 12.57 -26.17 -5.79
CA HIS A 157 11.17 -26.03 -5.35
C HIS A 157 10.98 -24.98 -4.24
N LYS A 158 11.96 -24.82 -3.35
CA LYS A 158 11.98 -23.79 -2.29
C LYS A 158 12.28 -22.40 -2.85
N LEU A 159 13.18 -22.30 -3.84
CA LEU A 159 13.49 -21.06 -4.56
C LEU A 159 12.40 -20.66 -5.57
N ASN A 160 11.31 -21.41 -5.67
CA ASN A 160 10.17 -21.12 -6.54
C ASN A 160 10.50 -21.30 -8.04
N VAL A 161 11.15 -22.42 -8.40
CA VAL A 161 11.53 -22.77 -9.80
C VAL A 161 11.21 -24.23 -10.14
N ASN A 162 10.49 -24.46 -11.24
CA ASN A 162 10.50 -25.77 -11.90
C ASN A 162 11.50 -25.74 -13.08
N LEU A 163 12.57 -26.53 -12.98
CA LEU A 163 13.49 -26.75 -14.09
C LEU A 163 13.35 -28.19 -14.59
N PRO A 164 13.24 -28.43 -15.92
CA PRO A 164 13.20 -29.77 -16.46
C PRO A 164 14.40 -30.60 -15.98
N ARG A 165 14.17 -31.78 -15.41
CA ARG A 165 15.21 -32.63 -14.78
C ARG A 165 16.47 -32.85 -15.63
N ARG A 166 16.34 -32.86 -16.97
CA ARG A 166 17.48 -32.91 -17.89
C ARG A 166 18.38 -31.66 -17.82
N LYS A 167 17.79 -30.46 -17.73
CA LYS A 167 18.53 -29.19 -17.58
C LYS A 167 19.20 -29.12 -16.21
N VAL A 168 18.50 -29.53 -15.14
CA VAL A 168 19.09 -29.59 -13.78
C VAL A 168 20.31 -30.51 -13.75
N LYS A 169 20.20 -31.73 -14.31
CA LYS A 169 21.34 -32.65 -14.40
C LYS A 169 22.48 -32.12 -15.26
N GLN A 170 22.19 -31.42 -16.37
CA GLN A 170 23.22 -30.77 -17.18
C GLN A 170 23.94 -29.68 -16.38
N MET A 171 23.22 -28.75 -15.76
CA MET A 171 23.81 -27.67 -14.96
C MET A 171 24.58 -28.20 -13.73
N PHE A 172 24.15 -29.33 -13.16
CA PHE A 172 24.89 -30.04 -12.12
C PHE A 172 26.22 -30.57 -12.68
N GLN A 173 26.19 -31.26 -13.81
CA GLN A 173 27.39 -31.80 -14.50
C GLN A 173 28.31 -30.72 -15.12
N GLU A 174 27.83 -29.47 -15.25
CA GLU A 174 28.62 -28.31 -15.67
C GLU A 174 29.21 -27.54 -14.46
N ALA A 175 28.84 -27.91 -13.23
CA ALA A 175 29.35 -27.35 -11.99
C ALA A 175 30.22 -28.36 -11.20
N ASP A 176 29.80 -29.62 -11.17
CA ASP A 176 30.52 -30.81 -10.70
C ASP A 176 31.79 -31.00 -11.55
N THR A 177 32.91 -30.53 -11.00
CA THR A 177 34.21 -30.39 -11.68
C THR A 177 35.39 -30.95 -10.88
N ASP A 178 35.15 -31.40 -9.64
CA ASP A 178 36.14 -32.10 -8.81
C ASP A 178 36.22 -33.62 -9.12
N ASP A 179 37.06 -34.35 -8.36
CA ASP A 179 37.24 -35.81 -8.51
C ASP A 179 36.12 -36.65 -7.84
N GLN A 180 35.14 -36.03 -7.18
CA GLN A 180 34.08 -36.66 -6.37
C GLN A 180 32.67 -36.54 -6.99
N GLN A 181 32.63 -36.73 -8.32
CA GLN A 181 31.44 -36.78 -9.17
C GLN A 181 30.17 -37.33 -8.51
N GLY A 182 29.12 -36.50 -8.47
CA GLY A 182 27.79 -36.84 -7.93
C GLY A 182 27.31 -35.94 -6.78
N THR A 183 28.17 -35.05 -6.28
CA THR A 183 27.90 -34.07 -5.22
C THR A 183 28.51 -32.72 -5.59
N LEU A 184 27.92 -31.61 -5.13
CA LEU A 184 28.51 -30.28 -5.27
C LEU A 184 29.07 -29.78 -3.94
N THR A 185 30.30 -29.29 -3.95
CA THR A 185 30.87 -28.43 -2.91
C THR A 185 30.20 -27.05 -2.88
N TYR A 186 30.52 -26.19 -1.90
CA TYR A 186 30.03 -24.81 -1.86
C TYR A 186 30.51 -23.98 -3.06
N GLU A 187 31.75 -24.18 -3.47
CA GLU A 187 32.39 -23.50 -4.61
C GLU A 187 31.69 -23.87 -5.93
N GLU A 188 31.38 -25.15 -6.14
CA GLU A 188 30.68 -25.66 -7.32
C GLU A 188 29.19 -25.29 -7.28
N PHE A 189 28.55 -25.35 -6.10
CA PHE A 189 27.22 -24.80 -5.90
C PHE A 189 27.16 -23.31 -6.25
N SER A 190 28.23 -22.55 -5.98
CA SER A 190 28.34 -21.15 -6.40
C SER A 190 28.40 -20.99 -7.92
N VAL A 191 28.93 -21.97 -8.67
CA VAL A 191 28.83 -22.02 -10.14
C VAL A 191 27.40 -22.36 -10.56
N PHE A 192 26.79 -23.42 -9.99
CA PHE A 192 25.42 -23.84 -10.28
C PHE A 192 24.38 -22.73 -10.05
N TYR A 193 24.45 -22.06 -8.90
CA TYR A 193 23.54 -20.97 -8.53
C TYR A 193 23.72 -19.75 -9.44
N ARG A 194 24.94 -19.42 -9.85
CA ARG A 194 25.20 -18.40 -10.88
C ARG A 194 24.57 -18.78 -12.21
N MET A 195 24.79 -20.00 -12.72
CA MET A 195 24.19 -20.48 -13.98
C MET A 195 22.66 -20.42 -13.98
N MET A 196 22.03 -20.70 -12.83
CA MET A 196 20.58 -20.56 -12.65
C MET A 196 20.11 -19.09 -12.62
N SER A 197 20.93 -18.21 -12.05
CA SER A 197 20.60 -16.80 -11.79
C SER A 197 20.98 -15.83 -12.92
N LEU A 198 21.52 -16.33 -14.04
CA LEU A 198 21.94 -15.51 -15.19
C LEU A 198 20.78 -14.66 -15.74
N ARG A 199 20.88 -13.33 -15.57
CA ARG A 199 20.00 -12.31 -16.14
C ARG A 199 20.19 -12.21 -17.66
N ARG A 200 19.60 -13.14 -18.42
CA ARG A 200 19.63 -13.15 -19.90
C ARG A 200 19.13 -11.83 -20.50
N ASP A 201 18.14 -11.21 -19.87
CA ASP A 201 17.60 -9.91 -20.23
C ASP A 201 18.63 -8.77 -20.10
N LEU A 202 19.37 -8.70 -18.98
CA LEU A 202 20.47 -7.74 -18.82
C LEU A 202 21.65 -8.05 -19.74
N PHE A 203 21.96 -9.33 -19.98
CA PHE A 203 23.02 -9.72 -20.90
C PHE A 203 22.71 -9.28 -22.34
N LEU A 204 21.47 -9.48 -22.81
CA LEU A 204 21.05 -9.00 -24.13
C LEU A 204 21.00 -7.47 -24.21
N LEU A 205 20.63 -6.77 -23.13
CA LEU A 205 20.68 -5.31 -23.05
C LEU A 205 22.13 -4.80 -23.12
N MET A 206 23.04 -5.39 -22.36
CA MET A 206 24.47 -5.07 -22.40
C MET A 206 25.06 -5.31 -23.80
N MET A 207 24.77 -6.48 -24.41
CA MET A 207 25.21 -6.81 -25.78
C MET A 207 24.70 -5.86 -26.87
N ALA A 208 23.55 -5.22 -26.66
CA ALA A 208 23.00 -4.23 -27.58
C ALA A 208 23.76 -2.89 -27.54
N TYR A 209 24.46 -2.61 -26.43
CA TYR A 209 25.23 -1.38 -26.21
C TYR A 209 26.75 -1.56 -26.29
N SER A 210 27.26 -2.80 -26.28
CA SER A 210 28.68 -3.15 -26.31
C SER A 210 29.22 -3.54 -27.71
N ASP A 211 28.49 -3.26 -28.79
CA ASP A 211 28.73 -3.84 -30.13
C ASP A 211 29.05 -5.35 -30.09
N ARG A 212 28.24 -6.10 -29.32
CA ARG A 212 28.36 -7.55 -29.08
C ARG A 212 29.60 -8.01 -28.30
N LYS A 213 30.39 -7.12 -27.70
CA LYS A 213 31.41 -7.50 -26.70
C LYS A 213 30.75 -8.03 -25.41
N ASP A 214 31.52 -8.73 -24.61
CA ASP A 214 31.16 -9.24 -23.28
C ASP A 214 31.28 -8.19 -22.15
N HIS A 215 31.67 -6.96 -22.49
CA HIS A 215 31.87 -5.84 -21.57
C HIS A 215 31.47 -4.50 -22.22
N LEU A 216 31.07 -3.52 -21.41
CA LEU A 216 30.88 -2.13 -21.79
C LEU A 216 32.14 -1.30 -21.45
N THR A 217 32.58 -0.46 -22.37
CA THR A 217 33.50 0.65 -22.03
C THR A 217 32.77 1.80 -21.33
N ALA A 218 33.52 2.70 -20.69
CA ALA A 218 32.94 3.90 -20.09
C ALA A 218 32.13 4.76 -21.08
N GLU A 219 32.51 4.82 -22.37
CA GLU A 219 31.75 5.55 -23.39
C GLU A 219 30.43 4.84 -23.76
N GLU A 220 30.45 3.51 -23.91
CA GLU A 220 29.24 2.72 -24.19
C GLU A 220 28.26 2.74 -23.01
N LEU A 221 28.78 2.68 -21.78
CA LEU A 221 28.00 2.90 -20.56
C LEU A 221 27.40 4.32 -20.55
N ALA A 222 28.20 5.35 -20.84
CA ALA A 222 27.71 6.72 -20.91
C ALA A 222 26.61 6.89 -21.97
N ASN A 223 26.73 6.19 -23.10
CA ASN A 223 25.73 6.17 -24.15
C ASN A 223 24.44 5.48 -23.69
N PHE A 224 24.49 4.32 -23.03
CA PHE A 224 23.32 3.66 -22.42
C PHE A 224 22.59 4.55 -21.39
N LEU A 225 23.34 5.24 -20.52
CA LEU A 225 22.75 6.13 -19.50
C LEU A 225 22.04 7.35 -20.13
N ARG A 226 22.58 7.90 -21.22
CA ARG A 226 21.93 8.99 -21.97
C ARG A 226 20.76 8.49 -22.82
N SER A 227 20.93 7.38 -23.54
CA SER A 227 19.96 6.89 -24.54
C SER A 227 18.75 6.22 -23.92
N GLU A 228 18.92 5.33 -22.95
CA GLU A 228 17.81 4.58 -22.34
C GLU A 228 17.39 5.18 -21.01
N GLN A 229 18.34 5.39 -20.08
CA GLN A 229 18.03 5.95 -18.75
C GLN A 229 17.69 7.45 -18.77
N LYS A 230 17.79 8.09 -19.93
CA LYS A 230 17.50 9.52 -20.21
C LYS A 230 18.25 10.49 -19.28
N MET A 231 19.41 10.09 -18.78
CA MET A 231 20.22 10.92 -17.88
C MET A 231 20.93 12.01 -18.68
N THR A 232 20.68 13.28 -18.34
CA THR A 232 21.22 14.44 -19.08
C THR A 232 22.69 14.73 -18.76
N ASN A 233 23.08 14.58 -17.49
CA ASN A 233 24.36 15.07 -16.97
C ASN A 233 25.38 13.94 -16.77
N VAL A 234 25.54 13.08 -17.78
CA VAL A 234 26.45 11.92 -17.73
C VAL A 234 27.85 12.32 -18.20
N THR A 235 28.79 12.46 -17.26
CA THR A 235 30.21 12.77 -17.54
C THR A 235 31.06 11.49 -17.62
N PRO A 236 32.28 11.54 -18.20
CA PRO A 236 33.20 10.40 -18.22
C PRO A 236 33.60 9.94 -16.81
N GLU A 237 33.80 10.88 -15.89
CA GLU A 237 34.19 10.62 -14.50
C GLU A 237 33.08 9.86 -13.77
N TYR A 238 31.81 10.29 -13.91
CA TYR A 238 30.66 9.59 -13.34
C TYR A 238 30.52 8.14 -13.86
N CYS A 239 30.92 7.89 -15.12
CA CYS A 239 30.95 6.52 -15.65
C CYS A 239 32.12 5.71 -15.11
N ALA A 240 33.29 6.33 -14.87
CA ALA A 240 34.41 5.69 -14.20
C ALA A 240 34.09 5.34 -12.73
N ASP A 241 33.44 6.25 -11.99
CA ASP A 241 32.96 6.01 -10.62
C ASP A 241 31.97 4.83 -10.56
N ILE A 242 31.06 4.72 -11.53
CA ILE A 242 30.15 3.57 -11.65
C ILE A 242 30.92 2.27 -11.93
N ILE A 243 31.94 2.29 -12.80
CA ILE A 243 32.76 1.12 -13.09
C ILE A 243 33.54 0.68 -11.85
N ASP A 244 34.28 1.58 -11.20
CA ASP A 244 35.07 1.24 -10.00
C ASP A 244 34.18 0.76 -8.84
N LYS A 245 33.00 1.36 -8.64
CA LYS A 245 32.07 0.97 -7.58
C LYS A 245 31.41 -0.39 -7.81
N PHE A 246 30.95 -0.68 -9.03
CA PHE A 246 30.06 -1.83 -9.28
C PHE A 246 30.73 -3.03 -9.96
N GLU A 247 31.85 -2.85 -10.68
CA GLU A 247 32.58 -3.97 -11.29
C GLU A 247 33.23 -4.86 -10.21
N VAL A 248 33.30 -6.17 -10.48
CA VAL A 248 33.84 -7.16 -9.54
C VAL A 248 35.25 -7.61 -9.92
N SER A 249 35.59 -7.62 -11.22
CA SER A 249 36.91 -8.05 -11.68
C SER A 249 37.93 -6.90 -11.64
N ASP A 250 39.01 -7.06 -10.86
CA ASP A 250 40.13 -6.11 -10.80
C ASP A 250 40.77 -5.88 -12.19
N GLU A 251 40.78 -6.90 -13.05
CA GLU A 251 41.23 -6.75 -14.43
C GLU A 251 40.34 -5.80 -15.25
N ASN A 252 39.03 -5.84 -15.03
CA ASN A 252 38.08 -4.99 -15.74
C ASN A 252 38.14 -3.55 -15.22
N LYS A 253 38.30 -3.36 -13.90
CA LYS A 253 38.57 -2.05 -13.29
C LYS A 253 39.83 -1.41 -13.87
N GLN A 254 40.95 -2.14 -13.92
CA GLN A 254 42.21 -1.66 -14.51
C GLN A 254 42.08 -1.30 -16.01
N LYS A 255 41.17 -1.95 -16.73
CA LYS A 255 40.88 -1.67 -18.16
C LYS A 255 39.83 -0.56 -18.35
N GLY A 256 39.16 -0.08 -17.30
CA GLY A 256 38.07 0.90 -17.40
C GLY A 256 36.82 0.35 -18.10
N VAL A 257 36.49 -0.92 -17.87
CA VAL A 257 35.32 -1.61 -18.47
C VAL A 257 34.44 -2.28 -17.42
N MET A 258 33.16 -2.45 -17.75
CA MET A 258 32.16 -3.12 -16.92
C MET A 258 31.69 -4.43 -17.59
N GLY A 259 31.82 -5.55 -16.89
CA GLY A 259 31.29 -6.85 -17.31
C GLY A 259 29.84 -7.06 -16.90
N ILE A 260 29.27 -8.22 -17.25
CA ILE A 260 27.86 -8.54 -16.96
C ILE A 260 27.54 -8.59 -15.45
N GLU A 261 28.48 -8.99 -14.60
CA GLU A 261 28.28 -8.99 -13.15
C GLU A 261 28.21 -7.56 -12.60
N GLY A 262 29.13 -6.68 -13.02
CA GLY A 262 29.11 -5.26 -12.66
C GLY A 262 27.88 -4.52 -13.19
N PHE A 263 27.48 -4.78 -14.44
CA PHE A 263 26.25 -4.23 -15.02
C PHE A 263 25.00 -4.73 -14.27
N THR A 264 24.97 -5.99 -13.86
CA THR A 264 23.87 -6.54 -13.04
C THR A 264 23.83 -5.92 -11.64
N SER A 265 24.98 -5.62 -11.05
CA SER A 265 25.09 -4.92 -9.77
C SER A 265 24.59 -3.47 -9.89
N PHE A 266 25.08 -2.72 -10.88
CA PHE A 266 24.63 -1.35 -11.16
C PHE A 266 23.12 -1.27 -11.44
N MET A 267 22.57 -2.19 -12.24
CA MET A 267 21.13 -2.23 -12.57
C MET A 267 20.23 -2.59 -11.38
N ARG A 268 20.78 -3.13 -10.28
CA ARG A 268 20.08 -3.37 -9.00
C ARG A 268 20.30 -2.26 -7.97
N SER A 269 21.16 -1.29 -8.26
CA SER A 269 21.51 -0.21 -7.33
C SER A 269 20.34 0.77 -7.11
N PRO A 270 20.36 1.60 -6.05
CA PRO A 270 19.33 2.61 -5.79
C PRO A 270 19.08 3.55 -6.98
N THR A 271 20.12 3.83 -7.79
CA THR A 271 20.08 4.65 -9.01
C THR A 271 19.15 4.09 -10.09
N CYS A 272 18.83 2.79 -10.02
CA CYS A 272 17.99 2.05 -10.97
C CYS A 272 16.62 1.63 -10.40
N ASP A 273 16.23 2.09 -9.20
CA ASP A 273 14.83 1.98 -8.76
C ASP A 273 13.92 2.81 -9.69
N VAL A 274 12.67 2.39 -9.83
CA VAL A 274 11.63 3.08 -10.59
C VAL A 274 11.21 4.41 -9.97
N PHE A 275 11.40 4.58 -8.65
CA PHE A 275 11.13 5.81 -7.92
C PHE A 275 12.27 6.84 -8.09
N ASN A 276 11.94 8.08 -8.42
CA ASN A 276 12.90 9.18 -8.54
C ASN A 276 13.61 9.45 -7.19
N PRO A 277 14.94 9.23 -7.06
CA PRO A 277 15.64 9.46 -5.79
C PRO A 277 15.55 10.92 -5.33
N LEU A 278 15.45 11.89 -6.26
CA LEU A 278 15.27 13.31 -5.92
C LEU A 278 13.96 13.59 -5.18
N HIS A 279 13.00 12.67 -5.20
CA HIS A 279 11.72 12.80 -4.49
C HIS A 279 11.78 12.32 -3.03
N HIS A 280 12.93 11.78 -2.58
CA HIS A 280 13.23 11.61 -1.15
C HIS A 280 13.50 12.96 -0.44
N GLU A 281 13.70 14.04 -1.19
CA GLU A 281 13.84 15.41 -0.68
C GLU A 281 12.65 16.30 -1.11
N VAL A 282 12.58 17.51 -0.53
CA VAL A 282 11.54 18.49 -0.86
C VAL A 282 11.81 19.07 -2.26
N ASN A 283 10.93 18.77 -3.20
CA ASN A 283 11.09 19.10 -4.62
C ASN A 283 9.94 19.96 -5.18
N GLN A 284 8.93 20.26 -4.36
CA GLN A 284 7.76 21.04 -4.73
C GLN A 284 7.77 22.42 -4.08
N ASP A 285 7.10 23.38 -4.71
CA ASP A 285 6.85 24.70 -4.12
C ASP A 285 6.06 24.56 -2.81
N MET A 286 6.63 25.04 -1.70
CA MET A 286 6.05 25.01 -0.35
C MET A 286 5.52 26.37 0.12
N GLU A 287 5.54 27.39 -0.75
CA GLU A 287 5.10 28.76 -0.47
C GLU A 287 3.66 29.06 -0.90
N GLN A 288 2.97 28.14 -1.57
CA GLN A 288 1.54 28.29 -1.89
C GLN A 288 0.66 28.25 -0.62
N PRO A 289 -0.57 28.81 -0.65
CA PRO A 289 -1.54 28.66 0.45
C PRO A 289 -1.87 27.19 0.76
N LEU A 290 -2.13 26.86 2.04
CA LEU A 290 -2.50 25.50 2.48
C LEU A 290 -3.61 24.82 1.66
N CYS A 291 -4.59 25.57 1.15
CA CYS A 291 -5.66 25.01 0.32
C CYS A 291 -5.19 24.43 -1.04
N ASN A 292 -3.96 24.75 -1.47
CA ASN A 292 -3.34 24.23 -2.69
C ASN A 292 -2.63 22.87 -2.50
N TYR A 293 -2.61 22.28 -1.30
CA TYR A 293 -1.95 20.98 -1.05
C TYR A 293 -2.95 19.88 -0.74
N PHE A 294 -2.66 18.65 -1.16
CA PHE A 294 -3.11 17.46 -0.46
C PHE A 294 -2.33 17.32 0.84
N ILE A 295 -2.99 16.91 1.93
CA ILE A 295 -2.39 16.86 3.28
C ILE A 295 -2.62 15.48 3.90
N ALA A 296 -1.53 14.80 4.25
CA ALA A 296 -1.56 13.46 4.86
C ALA A 296 -2.33 13.50 6.19
N SER A 297 -3.46 12.76 6.25
CA SER A 297 -4.47 12.94 7.30
C SER A 297 -4.92 11.62 7.91
N SER A 298 -4.97 11.58 9.23
CA SER A 298 -5.46 10.45 10.02
C SER A 298 -6.86 10.72 10.60
N HIS A 299 -7.63 9.64 10.71
CA HIS A 299 -8.90 9.56 11.43
C HIS A 299 -8.73 8.72 12.69
N ASN A 300 -9.38 9.10 13.80
CA ASN A 300 -9.33 8.44 15.12
C ASN A 300 -7.91 7.96 15.50
N THR A 301 -6.93 8.85 15.39
CA THR A 301 -5.48 8.58 15.41
C THR A 301 -5.00 7.78 16.63
N TYR A 302 -5.74 7.82 17.73
CA TYR A 302 -5.45 7.09 18.96
C TYR A 302 -5.67 5.57 18.87
N LEU A 303 -6.52 5.05 17.96
CA LEU A 303 -6.93 3.65 17.91
C LEU A 303 -5.89 2.71 17.29
N THR A 304 -5.69 1.54 17.89
CA THR A 304 -4.80 0.47 17.36
C THR A 304 -5.53 -0.64 16.60
N GLY A 305 -6.83 -0.48 16.31
CA GLY A 305 -7.62 -1.52 15.64
C GLY A 305 -9.03 -1.05 15.26
N ASP A 306 -10.02 -1.90 15.50
CA ASP A 306 -11.45 -1.65 15.25
C ASP A 306 -12.02 -0.49 16.09
N GLN A 307 -13.13 0.09 15.62
CA GLN A 307 -13.74 1.29 16.21
C GLN A 307 -14.49 1.05 17.54
N LEU A 308 -14.77 -0.20 17.95
CA LEU A 308 -15.68 -0.48 19.06
C LEU A 308 -15.01 -1.08 20.30
N LEU A 309 -13.95 -1.87 20.11
CA LEU A 309 -13.35 -2.74 21.13
C LEU A 309 -11.83 -2.56 21.27
N SER A 310 -11.17 -1.89 20.31
CA SER A 310 -9.71 -1.82 20.27
C SER A 310 -9.11 -0.86 21.31
N HIS A 311 -7.78 -0.89 21.42
CA HIS A 311 -7.07 -0.06 22.38
C HIS A 311 -6.74 1.31 21.81
N SER A 312 -6.95 2.36 22.62
CA SER A 312 -6.35 3.67 22.40
C SER A 312 -4.93 3.69 22.97
N LYS A 313 -3.93 4.21 22.24
CA LYS A 313 -2.55 4.39 22.70
C LYS A 313 -1.96 5.72 22.25
N THR A 314 -1.16 6.35 23.12
CA THR A 314 -0.38 7.54 22.77
C THR A 314 0.67 7.25 21.70
N ASP A 315 1.28 6.06 21.71
CA ASP A 315 2.28 5.61 20.72
C ASP A 315 1.80 5.78 19.27
N MET A 316 0.48 5.67 19.00
CA MET A 316 -0.06 5.81 17.65
C MET A 316 0.18 7.20 17.06
N TYR A 317 0.08 8.26 17.86
CA TYR A 317 0.38 9.62 17.40
C TYR A 317 1.85 9.77 17.00
N ALA A 318 2.78 9.17 17.76
CA ALA A 318 4.19 9.18 17.42
C ALA A 318 4.43 8.47 16.08
N TRP A 319 3.91 7.25 15.93
CA TRP A 319 4.06 6.46 14.70
C TRP A 319 3.42 7.14 13.47
N VAL A 320 2.21 7.69 13.61
CA VAL A 320 1.50 8.39 12.53
C VAL A 320 2.23 9.66 12.11
N LEU A 321 2.70 10.48 13.06
CA LEU A 321 3.47 11.70 12.78
C LEU A 321 4.85 11.40 12.15
N GLN A 322 5.52 10.34 12.61
CA GLN A 322 6.79 9.85 12.03
C GLN A 322 6.60 9.24 10.63
N SER A 323 5.42 8.69 10.33
CA SER A 323 5.01 8.21 8.99
C SER A 323 4.61 9.34 8.02
N GLY A 324 5.08 10.57 8.26
CA GLY A 324 4.81 11.75 7.43
C GLY A 324 3.40 12.32 7.55
N CYS A 325 2.52 11.79 8.41
CA CYS A 325 1.18 12.36 8.58
C CYS A 325 1.24 13.76 9.20
N ARG A 326 0.38 14.68 8.73
CA ARG A 326 0.36 16.10 9.11
C ARG A 326 -0.99 16.59 9.64
N CYS A 327 -2.07 15.80 9.55
CA CYS A 327 -3.31 16.05 10.29
C CYS A 327 -3.66 14.85 11.17
N VAL A 328 -3.80 15.07 12.48
CA VAL A 328 -4.12 14.03 13.47
C VAL A 328 -5.34 14.41 14.31
N GLU A 329 -6.03 13.40 14.85
CA GLU A 329 -7.36 13.55 15.47
C GLU A 329 -7.35 13.16 16.94
N VAL A 330 -8.01 13.98 17.78
CA VAL A 330 -8.07 13.82 19.24
C VAL A 330 -9.51 14.04 19.73
N ASP A 331 -10.18 12.95 20.07
CA ASP A 331 -11.55 12.94 20.58
C ASP A 331 -11.54 13.19 22.10
N CYS A 332 -11.76 14.43 22.51
CA CYS A 332 -11.74 14.85 23.91
C CYS A 332 -13.07 14.60 24.61
N TRP A 333 -13.04 13.83 25.70
CA TRP A 333 -14.19 13.53 26.56
C TRP A 333 -13.89 13.85 28.03
N ASP A 334 -14.92 14.18 28.81
CA ASP A 334 -14.76 14.37 30.26
C ASP A 334 -14.24 13.10 30.94
N GLY A 335 -13.12 13.22 31.66
CA GLY A 335 -12.53 12.13 32.43
C GLY A 335 -12.71 12.27 33.95
N PRO A 336 -12.20 11.28 34.71
CA PRO A 336 -12.24 11.29 36.18
C PRO A 336 -11.41 12.44 36.75
N ASP A 337 -11.72 12.84 37.99
CA ASP A 337 -11.02 13.91 38.74
C ASP A 337 -10.96 15.27 38.00
N GLY A 338 -11.82 15.43 36.99
CA GLY A 338 -11.87 16.58 36.11
C GLY A 338 -10.73 16.64 35.08
N GLU A 339 -9.99 15.56 34.83
CA GLU A 339 -8.91 15.51 33.83
C GLU A 339 -9.42 14.96 32.47
N PRO A 340 -9.22 15.68 31.35
CA PRO A 340 -9.73 15.26 30.04
C PRO A 340 -9.05 13.99 29.52
N VAL A 341 -9.85 13.11 28.91
CA VAL A 341 -9.41 11.83 28.33
C VAL A 341 -9.73 11.75 26.85
N VAL A 342 -9.02 10.86 26.16
CA VAL A 342 -9.20 10.54 24.74
C VAL A 342 -9.73 9.11 24.61
N GLN A 343 -10.83 8.95 23.89
CA GLN A 343 -11.60 7.70 23.71
C GLN A 343 -12.54 7.85 22.49
N HIS A 344 -12.99 6.75 21.89
CA HIS A 344 -14.09 6.82 20.93
C HIS A 344 -15.45 6.78 21.66
N GLY A 345 -16.33 7.75 21.36
CA GLY A 345 -17.59 7.99 22.08
C GLY A 345 -18.53 6.78 22.18
N TYR A 346 -19.11 6.55 23.37
CA TYR A 346 -20.09 5.49 23.64
C TYR A 346 -19.65 4.04 23.32
N THR A 347 -18.36 3.80 23.08
CA THR A 347 -17.78 2.47 22.76
C THR A 347 -17.20 1.75 23.97
N LEU A 348 -16.53 0.61 23.75
CA LEU A 348 -15.74 -0.12 24.74
C LEU A 348 -14.22 0.03 24.51
N THR A 349 -13.80 1.01 23.69
CA THR A 349 -12.38 1.32 23.47
C THR A 349 -11.70 1.77 24.76
N SER A 350 -10.40 1.48 24.92
CA SER A 350 -9.66 1.92 26.11
C SER A 350 -9.43 3.43 26.10
N LYS A 351 -9.22 4.04 27.27
CA LYS A 351 -9.02 5.49 27.41
C LYS A 351 -7.53 5.82 27.62
N ILE A 352 -7.10 6.98 27.13
CA ILE A 352 -5.79 7.58 27.43
C ILE A 352 -5.97 9.02 27.91
N THR A 353 -5.03 9.58 28.67
CA THR A 353 -5.16 10.98 29.13
C THR A 353 -4.82 11.96 28.01
N PHE A 354 -5.58 13.05 27.91
CA PHE A 354 -5.33 14.10 26.92
C PHE A 354 -3.92 14.68 27.05
N LYS A 355 -3.46 14.93 28.28
CA LYS A 355 -2.11 15.41 28.57
C LYS A 355 -1.02 14.54 27.95
N ALA A 356 -1.07 13.22 28.11
CA ALA A 356 -0.07 12.31 27.56
C ALA A 356 -0.10 12.25 26.02
N VAL A 357 -1.27 12.49 25.40
CA VAL A 357 -1.38 12.66 23.94
C VAL A 357 -0.66 13.93 23.49
N ILE A 358 -0.92 15.08 24.13
CA ILE A 358 -0.28 16.36 23.75
C ILE A 358 1.23 16.34 24.03
N GLU A 359 1.69 15.74 25.13
CA GLU A 359 3.13 15.50 25.42
C GLU A 359 3.79 14.65 24.32
N THR A 360 3.08 13.63 23.81
CA THR A 360 3.57 12.79 22.71
C THR A 360 3.62 13.58 21.39
N ILE A 361 2.56 14.32 21.05
CA ILE A 361 2.52 15.14 19.82
C ILE A 361 3.64 16.19 19.84
N ASN A 362 3.81 16.92 20.95
CA ASN A 362 4.88 17.92 21.12
C ASN A 362 6.28 17.33 20.87
N LYS A 363 6.52 16.11 21.35
CA LYS A 363 7.80 15.40 21.19
C LYS A 363 8.03 14.91 19.76
N TYR A 364 7.01 14.40 19.07
CA TYR A 364 7.16 13.67 17.81
C TYR A 364 6.76 14.45 16.54
N ALA A 365 6.05 15.58 16.65
CA ALA A 365 5.57 16.34 15.49
C ALA A 365 6.66 16.77 14.50
N PHE A 366 7.81 17.23 15.02
CA PHE A 366 8.84 17.92 14.23
C PHE A 366 10.24 17.28 14.27
N ILE A 367 10.36 15.98 14.58
CA ILE A 367 11.69 15.32 14.61
C ILE A 367 12.27 15.20 13.19
N ASN A 368 11.53 14.57 12.27
CA ASN A 368 11.99 14.28 10.90
C ASN A 368 11.34 15.18 9.83
N ASN A 369 10.46 16.11 10.22
CA ASN A 369 9.61 16.87 9.30
C ASN A 369 9.18 18.20 9.95
N GLN A 370 9.67 19.33 9.43
CA GLN A 370 9.38 20.65 10.00
C GLN A 370 8.03 21.24 9.57
N TYR A 371 7.32 20.66 8.59
CA TYR A 371 6.07 21.23 8.08
C TYR A 371 4.91 21.07 9.06
N PRO A 372 3.96 22.03 9.09
CA PRO A 372 2.98 22.20 10.16
C PRO A 372 2.09 20.97 10.39
N VAL A 373 1.67 20.80 11.65
CA VAL A 373 0.73 19.76 12.05
C VAL A 373 -0.64 20.38 12.39
N ILE A 374 -1.70 19.83 11.82
CA ILE A 374 -3.09 20.19 12.14
C ILE A 374 -3.60 19.20 13.20
N LEU A 375 -4.07 19.73 14.32
CA LEU A 375 -4.68 18.97 15.41
C LEU A 375 -6.21 19.12 15.32
N SER A 376 -6.90 18.10 14.79
CA SER A 376 -8.36 18.02 14.75
C SER A 376 -8.87 17.62 16.13
N ILE A 377 -9.33 18.60 16.90
CA ILE A 377 -9.97 18.35 18.21
C ILE A 377 -11.46 18.17 17.99
N GLU A 378 -11.96 16.95 18.22
CA GLU A 378 -13.39 16.74 18.48
C GLU A 378 -13.63 16.87 19.99
N ASN A 379 -14.60 17.68 20.40
CA ASN A 379 -14.74 18.15 21.77
C ASN A 379 -16.12 17.80 22.34
N HIS A 380 -16.14 16.85 23.28
CA HIS A 380 -17.31 16.41 24.04
C HIS A 380 -17.20 16.77 25.54
N CYS A 381 -16.28 17.67 25.92
CA CYS A 381 -16.01 18.04 27.30
C CYS A 381 -16.91 19.15 27.86
N THR A 382 -17.15 19.13 29.17
CA THR A 382 -17.65 20.27 29.95
C THR A 382 -16.74 21.50 29.83
N ILE A 383 -17.29 22.70 30.00
CA ILE A 383 -16.54 23.98 29.96
C ILE A 383 -15.33 24.00 30.92
N GLN A 384 -15.43 23.36 32.08
CA GLN A 384 -14.31 23.24 33.02
C GLN A 384 -13.15 22.40 32.45
N GLN A 385 -13.45 21.25 31.84
CA GLN A 385 -12.42 20.44 31.18
C GLN A 385 -11.95 21.05 29.86
N GLN A 386 -12.78 21.80 29.12
CA GLN A 386 -12.35 22.59 27.96
C GLN A 386 -11.33 23.68 28.34
N LYS A 387 -11.49 24.35 29.49
CA LYS A 387 -10.48 25.29 29.99
C LYS A 387 -9.16 24.58 30.32
N LYS A 388 -9.21 23.37 30.91
CA LYS A 388 -8.01 22.52 31.10
C LYS A 388 -7.37 22.07 29.79
N ILE A 389 -8.15 21.69 28.77
CA ILE A 389 -7.65 21.37 27.42
C ILE A 389 -6.86 22.57 26.86
N ALA A 390 -7.44 23.77 26.89
CA ALA A 390 -6.80 24.98 26.39
C ALA A 390 -5.59 25.41 27.23
N GLN A 391 -5.58 25.16 28.54
CA GLN A 391 -4.40 25.35 29.40
C GLN A 391 -3.29 24.35 29.01
N CYS A 392 -3.61 23.06 28.95
CA CYS A 392 -2.70 21.96 28.62
C CYS A 392 -2.04 22.14 27.24
N LEU A 393 -2.81 22.59 26.23
CA LEU A 393 -2.27 22.95 24.91
C LEU A 393 -1.27 24.12 24.99
N ARG A 394 -1.60 25.20 25.72
CA ARG A 394 -0.71 26.36 25.89
C ARG A 394 0.58 26.00 26.64
N GLU A 395 0.48 25.26 27.74
CA GLU A 395 1.61 24.87 28.59
C GLU A 395 2.59 23.91 27.91
N ILE A 396 2.09 22.97 27.11
CA ILE A 396 2.93 21.92 26.50
C ILE A 396 3.45 22.33 25.13
N LEU A 397 2.61 22.92 24.27
CA LEU A 397 3.01 23.25 22.89
C LEU A 397 3.76 24.58 22.80
N GLY A 398 3.43 25.55 23.67
CA GLY A 398 4.13 26.82 23.80
C GLY A 398 4.31 27.57 22.47
N ASP A 399 5.57 27.78 22.10
CA ASP A 399 6.04 28.44 20.88
C ASP A 399 5.46 27.84 19.58
N LYS A 400 5.10 26.55 19.58
CA LYS A 400 4.52 25.85 18.41
C LYS A 400 3.07 26.26 18.17
N LEU A 401 2.39 26.76 19.21
CA LEU A 401 0.98 27.19 19.16
C LEU A 401 0.82 28.69 18.90
N ASP A 402 1.89 29.48 19.05
CA ASP A 402 1.87 30.91 18.75
C ASP A 402 1.90 31.19 17.24
N LEU A 403 0.97 32.00 16.77
CA LEU A 403 0.78 32.39 15.36
C LEU A 403 0.77 33.92 15.18
N GLY A 404 1.14 34.69 16.20
CA GLY A 404 1.02 36.16 16.24
C GLY A 404 1.68 36.87 15.05
N ASP A 405 2.94 36.52 14.74
CA ASP A 405 3.67 37.11 13.61
C ASP A 405 3.02 36.83 12.25
N ILE A 406 2.39 35.66 12.10
CA ILE A 406 1.78 35.19 10.86
C ILE A 406 0.45 35.94 10.62
N LEU A 407 -0.28 36.24 11.69
CA LEU A 407 -1.53 37.02 11.68
C LEU A 407 -1.35 38.49 11.27
N SER A 408 -0.12 38.99 11.20
CA SER A 408 0.18 40.34 10.71
C SER A 408 0.03 40.51 9.18
N ARG A 409 -0.05 39.40 8.43
CA ARG A 409 -0.15 39.39 6.96
C ARG A 409 -1.61 39.30 6.49
N ASP A 410 -1.90 39.91 5.34
CA ASP A 410 -3.25 40.21 4.83
C ASP A 410 -4.16 38.96 4.78
N CYS A 411 -5.23 38.94 5.58
CA CYS A 411 -6.02 37.74 5.97
C CYS A 411 -6.98 37.23 4.86
N LYS A 412 -6.58 37.33 3.59
CA LYS A 412 -7.40 36.98 2.41
C LYS A 412 -7.08 35.60 1.82
N THR A 413 -5.99 34.97 2.26
CA THR A 413 -5.54 33.64 1.83
C THR A 413 -5.01 32.89 3.04
N LEU A 414 -5.10 31.56 3.03
CA LEU A 414 -4.42 30.73 4.02
C LEU A 414 -2.88 30.94 3.94
N PRO A 415 -2.16 30.86 5.07
CA PRO A 415 -0.70 30.79 5.07
C PRO A 415 -0.18 29.55 4.33
N SER A 416 1.11 29.55 4.03
CA SER A 416 1.80 28.44 3.34
C SER A 416 2.44 27.45 4.31
N PRO A 417 2.63 26.17 3.92
CA PRO A 417 3.40 25.20 4.69
C PRO A 417 4.79 25.73 5.10
N GLN A 418 5.48 26.43 4.20
CA GLN A 418 6.79 27.04 4.47
C GLN A 418 6.72 28.13 5.56
N SER A 419 5.68 28.98 5.54
CA SER A 419 5.49 30.04 6.55
C SER A 419 5.07 29.53 7.94
N LEU A 420 4.74 28.25 8.05
CA LEU A 420 4.20 27.59 9.24
C LEU A 420 5.11 26.48 9.78
N GLN A 421 6.38 26.45 9.38
CA GLN A 421 7.32 25.45 9.90
C GLN A 421 7.43 25.50 11.42
N GLY A 422 7.42 24.33 12.06
CA GLY A 422 7.39 24.17 13.51
C GLY A 422 6.06 24.53 14.20
N LYS A 423 4.99 24.86 13.47
CA LYS A 423 3.70 25.29 14.04
C LYS A 423 2.63 24.21 14.07
N ILE A 424 1.82 24.22 15.13
CA ILE A 424 0.68 23.32 15.34
C ILE A 424 -0.61 24.15 15.25
N LEU A 425 -1.46 23.84 14.28
CA LEU A 425 -2.75 24.50 14.06
C LEU A 425 -3.86 23.72 14.77
N ILE A 426 -4.65 24.38 15.62
CA ILE A 426 -5.82 23.75 16.24
C ILE A 426 -7.04 23.86 15.31
N LYS A 427 -7.44 22.73 14.70
CA LYS A 427 -8.74 22.60 14.07
C LYS A 427 -9.78 22.34 15.15
N GLY A 428 -10.75 23.24 15.27
CA GLY A 428 -11.83 23.17 16.26
C GLY A 428 -12.89 24.22 15.98
N LYS A 429 -13.94 24.26 16.79
CA LYS A 429 -15.03 25.25 16.66
C LYS A 429 -14.60 26.58 17.27
N ARG A 430 -15.07 27.71 16.71
CA ARG A 430 -14.79 29.07 17.21
C ARG A 430 -16.07 29.81 17.62
N LEU A 431 -16.02 30.57 18.71
CA LEU A 431 -17.09 31.48 19.14
C LEU A 431 -17.27 32.62 18.11
N PRO A 432 -18.51 32.99 17.75
CA PRO A 432 -18.78 34.08 16.82
C PRO A 432 -18.12 35.42 17.20
N ALA A 433 -17.57 36.12 16.21
CA ALA A 433 -16.80 37.36 16.39
C ALA A 433 -17.61 38.55 16.94
N TYR A 434 -18.94 38.47 16.97
CA TYR A 434 -19.81 39.49 17.57
C TYR A 434 -19.96 39.37 19.10
N LEU A 435 -19.52 38.27 19.71
CA LEU A 435 -19.57 38.08 21.16
C LEU A 435 -18.44 38.87 21.83
N SER A 436 -18.79 39.84 22.69
CA SER A 436 -17.82 40.72 23.37
C SER A 436 -16.74 39.95 24.12
N ALA A 437 -15.55 40.55 24.25
CA ALA A 437 -14.36 39.90 24.81
C ALA A 437 -14.59 39.35 26.24
N ASP A 438 -15.48 39.98 26.99
CA ASP A 438 -15.84 39.64 28.38
C ASP A 438 -16.68 38.35 28.50
N ILE A 439 -17.17 37.81 27.39
CA ILE A 439 -17.96 36.57 27.35
C ILE A 439 -17.02 35.35 27.31
N GLU A 440 -16.95 34.62 28.42
CA GLU A 440 -16.10 33.43 28.60
C GLU A 440 -16.62 32.13 27.96
N GLU A 441 -17.92 32.03 27.68
CA GLU A 441 -18.54 30.86 27.04
C GLU A 441 -19.69 31.26 26.12
N GLY A 442 -19.98 30.43 25.12
CA GLY A 442 -21.12 30.61 24.23
C GLY A 442 -21.52 29.35 23.49
N ASP A 443 -22.73 29.33 22.95
CA ASP A 443 -23.23 28.20 22.18
C ASP A 443 -22.66 28.21 20.74
N VAL A 444 -22.19 27.06 20.29
CA VAL A 444 -21.79 26.79 18.89
C VAL A 444 -22.57 25.60 18.34
N SER A 445 -22.64 25.49 17.02
CA SER A 445 -23.33 24.38 16.36
C SER A 445 -22.66 23.04 16.67
N ASP A 446 -23.44 21.97 16.67
CA ASP A 446 -23.02 20.58 16.84
C ASP A 446 -23.65 19.72 15.73
N ASP A 447 -23.34 20.12 14.50
CA ASP A 447 -23.81 19.51 13.22
C ASP A 447 -22.61 18.95 12.42
N ASP A 448 -21.40 19.11 12.96
CA ASP A 448 -20.06 18.94 12.37
C ASP A 448 -19.15 17.97 13.14
N SER A 449 -19.61 17.44 14.28
CA SER A 449 -19.00 16.34 15.01
C SER A 449 -19.20 15.01 14.25
N ALA A 450 -18.20 14.12 14.30
CA ALA A 450 -18.23 12.82 13.63
C ALA A 450 -19.23 11.83 14.27
N ASP A 451 -19.78 12.20 15.43
CA ASP A 451 -20.85 11.59 16.23
C ASP A 451 -22.23 11.51 15.51
N GLU A 452 -22.22 11.42 14.16
CA GLU A 452 -23.35 11.17 13.24
C GLU A 452 -24.02 9.80 13.43
N ILE A 453 -23.56 8.97 14.38
CA ILE A 453 -24.31 7.81 14.84
C ILE A 453 -25.67 8.30 15.38
N GLU A 454 -26.73 8.02 14.61
CA GLU A 454 -28.10 8.47 14.90
C GLU A 454 -28.49 8.20 16.36
N ASP A 455 -29.45 8.97 16.91
CA ASP A 455 -29.82 8.88 18.34
C ASP A 455 -30.39 7.49 18.76
N ASP A 456 -30.64 6.59 17.80
CA ASP A 456 -30.92 5.16 18.02
C ASP A 456 -29.67 4.29 18.26
N PHE A 457 -28.47 4.70 17.86
CA PHE A 457 -27.21 3.96 18.07
C PHE A 457 -26.63 4.16 19.47
N LYS A 458 -26.65 5.39 19.99
CA LYS A 458 -26.05 5.74 21.30
C LYS A 458 -26.56 4.84 22.44
N LEU A 459 -25.65 4.39 23.30
CA LEU A 459 -26.00 3.57 24.48
C LEU A 459 -26.75 4.43 25.51
N LYS A 460 -28.06 4.23 25.64
CA LYS A 460 -28.89 4.88 26.66
C LYS A 460 -28.53 4.31 28.04
N SER A 461 -28.04 5.15 28.93
CA SER A 461 -27.67 4.76 30.30
C SER A 461 -28.92 4.47 31.13
N SER A 462 -29.20 3.19 31.36
CA SER A 462 -30.31 2.71 32.18
C SER A 462 -29.79 2.15 33.51
N ASN A 463 -30.32 2.62 34.63
CA ASN A 463 -29.83 2.27 35.96
C ASN A 463 -29.91 0.77 36.28
N SER A 464 -28.84 0.27 36.91
CA SER A 464 -28.82 -0.88 37.84
C SER A 464 -29.65 -2.12 37.45
N ASN A 465 -29.27 -2.79 36.35
CA ASN A 465 -29.21 -4.27 36.15
C ASN A 465 -29.06 -4.67 34.66
N GLY A 466 -28.45 -3.82 33.82
CA GLY A 466 -28.55 -3.90 32.36
C GLY A 466 -27.53 -4.75 31.59
N HIS A 467 -26.52 -5.36 32.23
CA HIS A 467 -25.31 -5.83 31.52
C HIS A 467 -25.58 -6.79 30.32
N HIS A 468 -26.51 -7.75 30.49
CA HIS A 468 -26.91 -8.65 29.39
C HIS A 468 -27.90 -8.03 28.39
N GLN A 469 -28.66 -7.00 28.78
CA GLN A 469 -29.55 -6.29 27.85
C GLN A 469 -28.76 -5.36 26.93
N VAL A 470 -27.79 -4.63 27.48
CA VAL A 470 -26.84 -3.79 26.72
C VAL A 470 -26.08 -4.65 25.71
N GLU A 471 -25.52 -5.80 26.14
CA GLU A 471 -24.80 -6.70 25.23
C GLU A 471 -25.71 -7.29 24.13
N SER A 472 -26.98 -7.59 24.45
CA SER A 472 -27.98 -8.05 23.47
C SER A 472 -28.34 -6.98 22.44
N GLN A 473 -28.43 -5.70 22.86
CA GLN A 473 -28.64 -4.58 21.95
C GLN A 473 -27.41 -4.29 21.08
N ILE A 474 -26.19 -4.38 21.64
CA ILE A 474 -24.94 -4.28 20.87
C ILE A 474 -24.91 -5.36 19.78
N ARG A 475 -25.24 -6.61 20.10
CA ARG A 475 -25.31 -7.72 19.12
C ARG A 475 -26.29 -7.45 17.99
N LYS A 476 -27.54 -7.09 18.32
CA LYS A 476 -28.57 -6.82 17.30
C LYS A 476 -28.25 -5.62 16.40
N LYS A 477 -27.59 -4.59 16.96
CA LYS A 477 -27.10 -3.44 16.18
C LYS A 477 -25.90 -3.82 15.32
N LEU A 478 -24.95 -4.58 15.84
CA LEU A 478 -23.81 -5.10 15.06
C LEU A 478 -24.30 -5.94 13.88
N ASP A 479 -25.29 -6.82 14.06
CA ASP A 479 -25.93 -7.60 12.97
C ASP A 479 -26.71 -6.75 11.94
N SER A 480 -27.00 -5.48 12.25
CA SER A 480 -27.59 -4.50 11.33
C SER A 480 -26.49 -3.72 10.60
N LEU A 481 -25.51 -3.22 11.35
CA LEU A 481 -24.34 -2.51 10.83
C LEU A 481 -23.51 -3.39 9.88
N LEU A 482 -23.41 -4.70 10.15
CA LEU A 482 -22.82 -5.72 9.24
C LEU A 482 -23.59 -5.94 7.93
N LYS A 483 -24.83 -5.44 7.81
CA LYS A 483 -25.61 -5.43 6.56
C LYS A 483 -25.54 -4.08 5.88
N GLU A 484 -25.44 -2.99 6.64
CA GLU A 484 -25.31 -1.63 6.11
C GLU A 484 -23.87 -1.31 5.67
N SER A 485 -22.86 -1.99 6.21
CA SER A 485 -21.47 -2.00 5.70
C SER A 485 -21.33 -2.66 4.31
N GLN A 486 -22.45 -2.96 3.64
CA GLN A 486 -22.53 -3.28 2.21
C GLN A 486 -22.74 -2.01 1.34
N ILE A 487 -22.61 -0.81 1.91
CA ILE A 487 -22.32 0.44 1.19
C ILE A 487 -20.97 0.24 0.49
N GLY A 488 -21.03 -0.27 -0.74
CA GLY A 488 -19.89 -0.94 -1.36
C GLY A 488 -19.04 -0.04 -2.25
N ASP A 489 -17.78 0.10 -1.88
CA ASP A 489 -16.69 0.25 -2.84
C ASP A 489 -16.69 -1.00 -3.75
N LYS A 490 -17.25 -0.90 -4.97
CA LYS A 490 -17.43 -2.04 -5.90
C LYS A 490 -16.13 -2.69 -6.40
N GLU A 491 -14.99 -2.08 -6.09
CA GLU A 491 -13.66 -2.50 -6.56
C GLU A 491 -13.12 -3.68 -5.72
N ASP A 492 -13.34 -3.70 -4.41
CA ASP A 492 -12.68 -4.65 -3.48
C ASP A 492 -13.47 -5.98 -3.31
N SER A 493 -13.69 -6.69 -4.41
CA SER A 493 -14.33 -8.02 -4.41
C SER A 493 -13.55 -9.07 -3.57
N GLU A 494 -12.24 -8.88 -3.45
CA GLU A 494 -11.25 -9.77 -2.82
C GLU A 494 -11.15 -9.59 -1.29
N SER A 495 -12.06 -8.81 -0.67
CA SER A 495 -12.12 -8.59 0.77
C SER A 495 -12.61 -9.82 1.57
N PHE A 496 -11.81 -10.89 1.56
CA PHE A 496 -12.02 -12.13 2.33
C PHE A 496 -11.58 -11.96 3.79
N SER A 497 -10.45 -11.28 4.01
CA SER A 497 -9.84 -11.06 5.33
C SER A 497 -10.73 -10.23 6.26
N ILE A 498 -11.47 -9.24 5.74
CA ILE A 498 -12.46 -8.48 6.53
C ILE A 498 -13.62 -9.39 6.94
N ARG A 499 -14.15 -10.24 6.04
CA ARG A 499 -15.20 -11.22 6.39
C ARG A 499 -14.71 -12.23 7.42
N ALA A 500 -13.42 -12.59 7.40
CA ALA A 500 -12.80 -13.42 8.41
C ALA A 500 -12.64 -12.69 9.76
N LEU A 501 -12.20 -11.43 9.75
CA LEU A 501 -12.04 -10.60 10.95
C LEU A 501 -13.38 -10.32 11.64
N LEU A 502 -14.42 -9.94 10.89
CA LEU A 502 -15.77 -9.73 11.42
C LEU A 502 -16.35 -11.02 12.03
N ARG A 503 -16.11 -12.19 11.41
CA ARG A 503 -16.42 -13.50 12.00
C ARG A 503 -15.60 -13.77 13.27
N ALA A 504 -14.32 -13.41 13.29
CA ALA A 504 -13.43 -13.60 14.44
C ALA A 504 -13.84 -12.72 15.63
N THR A 505 -14.20 -11.46 15.41
CA THR A 505 -14.73 -10.55 16.45
C THR A 505 -16.05 -11.06 17.00
N HIS A 506 -16.98 -11.50 16.14
CA HIS A 506 -18.25 -12.12 16.57
C HIS A 506 -18.02 -13.40 17.42
N GLN A 507 -17.07 -14.25 17.01
CA GLN A 507 -16.67 -15.45 17.79
C GLN A 507 -15.89 -15.12 19.07
N GLY A 508 -15.10 -14.04 19.07
CA GLY A 508 -14.34 -13.54 20.22
C GLY A 508 -15.28 -13.07 21.32
N LEU A 509 -16.27 -12.23 20.97
CA LEU A 509 -17.40 -11.92 21.83
C LEU A 509 -18.03 -13.21 22.38
N GLN A 510 -18.38 -14.16 21.51
CA GLN A 510 -19.05 -15.41 21.90
C GLN A 510 -18.22 -16.31 22.84
N LYS A 511 -16.88 -16.26 22.77
CA LYS A 511 -15.98 -16.94 23.73
C LYS A 511 -15.97 -16.24 25.10
N ASN A 512 -15.95 -14.91 25.14
CA ASN A 512 -15.79 -14.17 26.39
C ASN A 512 -16.97 -14.37 27.37
N LEU A 513 -18.24 -14.44 26.91
CA LEU A 513 -19.35 -14.80 27.83
C LEU A 513 -19.20 -16.18 28.47
N ARG A 514 -18.55 -17.13 27.78
CA ARG A 514 -18.42 -18.51 28.29
C ARG A 514 -17.47 -18.62 29.49
N GLN A 515 -16.65 -17.60 29.75
CA GLN A 515 -15.79 -17.54 30.94
C GLN A 515 -16.48 -16.89 32.15
N VAL A 516 -17.51 -16.06 31.95
CA VAL A 516 -18.21 -15.34 33.03
C VAL A 516 -19.38 -16.18 33.58
N ARG A 517 -19.09 -17.39 34.06
CA ARG A 517 -20.03 -18.22 34.83
C ARG A 517 -19.36 -18.78 36.10
N PRO A 518 -19.86 -18.47 37.31
CA PRO A 518 -19.38 -19.10 38.53
C PRO A 518 -19.56 -20.62 38.50
N ARG A 519 -18.61 -21.34 39.10
CA ARG A 519 -18.70 -22.80 39.28
C ARG A 519 -19.51 -23.13 40.53
N THR A 520 -20.70 -23.68 40.35
CA THR A 520 -21.39 -24.50 41.37
C THR A 520 -21.68 -25.88 40.78
N ALA A 521 -21.65 -26.92 41.62
CA ALA A 521 -21.79 -28.31 41.21
C ALA A 521 -23.18 -28.86 41.55
N GLY A 522 -23.68 -29.78 40.73
CA GLY A 522 -24.95 -30.48 40.97
C GLY A 522 -25.46 -31.23 39.74
N THR A 523 -25.46 -32.55 39.77
CA THR A 523 -26.10 -33.41 38.76
C THR A 523 -27.61 -33.52 39.02
N HIS A 524 -28.45 -33.48 37.97
CA HIS A 524 -29.25 -34.64 37.55
C HIS A 524 -30.11 -34.42 36.28
N SER A 525 -30.23 -35.51 35.50
CA SER A 525 -31.40 -35.99 34.75
C SER A 525 -32.22 -35.05 33.82
N LYS A 526 -31.96 -35.18 32.51
CA LYS A 526 -32.92 -35.37 31.40
C LYS A 526 -34.37 -34.82 31.55
N SER A 527 -34.74 -33.92 30.64
CA SER A 527 -35.86 -34.19 29.72
C SER A 527 -35.66 -33.47 28.36
N ARG A 528 -36.19 -34.05 27.28
CA ARG A 528 -36.57 -33.32 26.06
C ARG A 528 -38.08 -33.08 26.17
N LEU A 529 -38.57 -31.94 25.70
CA LEU A 529 -39.89 -31.82 25.09
C LEU A 529 -39.87 -30.66 24.07
N SER A 530 -40.92 -30.55 23.27
CA SER A 530 -40.92 -29.79 22.01
C SER A 530 -42.28 -29.13 21.74
N CYS A 531 -42.27 -28.17 20.81
CA CYS A 531 -43.41 -27.62 20.07
C CYS A 531 -44.33 -26.59 20.75
N GLN A 532 -45.01 -25.87 19.84
CA GLN A 532 -46.30 -25.17 19.96
C GLN A 532 -46.36 -23.84 20.71
N SER A 533 -46.21 -22.79 19.88
CA SER A 533 -47.15 -21.67 19.78
C SER A 533 -48.54 -21.86 20.40
N VAL A 534 -48.98 -20.86 21.16
CA VAL A 534 -50.39 -20.59 21.48
C VAL A 534 -50.61 -19.08 21.34
N GLU A 535 -51.77 -18.67 20.84
CA GLU A 535 -52.23 -17.28 20.79
C GLU A 535 -52.95 -16.90 22.10
N LYS A 536 -53.73 -15.79 22.10
CA LYS A 536 -54.52 -15.23 23.22
C LYS A 536 -53.72 -14.42 24.27
N GLU A 537 -54.26 -13.34 24.85
CA GLU A 537 -55.43 -12.53 24.44
C GLU A 537 -55.27 -11.07 24.92
N GLU A 538 -56.24 -10.24 24.59
CA GLU A 538 -56.32 -8.81 24.93
C GLU A 538 -56.60 -8.59 26.43
N ASP A 539 -56.18 -7.43 26.96
CA ASP A 539 -56.77 -6.83 28.16
C ASP A 539 -56.76 -5.30 28.00
N ASP A 540 -57.93 -4.69 27.92
CA ASP A 540 -58.14 -3.29 27.53
C ASP A 540 -58.19 -2.35 28.74
N GLN A 541 -57.48 -1.22 28.68
CA GLN A 541 -57.81 -0.03 29.47
C GLN A 541 -57.72 1.25 28.63
N GLU A 542 -58.88 1.77 28.25
CA GLU A 542 -59.01 3.04 27.53
C GLU A 542 -58.67 4.25 28.40
N SER A 543 -57.86 5.18 27.86
CA SER A 543 -58.14 6.63 27.77
C SER A 543 -56.83 7.42 27.54
N SER A 544 -56.78 8.46 26.70
CA SER A 544 -57.76 8.92 25.70
C SER A 544 -57.01 9.59 24.53
N ALA A 545 -57.54 9.51 23.30
CA ALA A 545 -56.86 9.97 22.09
C ALA A 545 -57.71 10.96 21.27
N LYS A 546 -57.50 12.26 21.52
CA LYS A 546 -57.95 13.42 20.73
C LYS A 546 -56.92 14.56 20.97
N GLU A 547 -56.42 15.31 19.99
CA GLU A 547 -56.69 15.38 18.54
C GLU A 547 -55.37 15.45 17.75
N ALA A 548 -55.40 15.21 16.43
CA ALA A 548 -54.23 15.32 15.56
C ALA A 548 -54.56 16.02 14.23
N VAL A 549 -54.46 17.36 14.20
CA VAL A 549 -54.47 18.15 12.96
C VAL A 549 -53.46 19.30 13.04
N GLY A 550 -52.56 19.39 12.05
CA GLY A 550 -52.03 20.68 11.61
C GLY A 550 -50.74 21.21 12.25
N GLN A 551 -49.60 20.55 12.01
CA GLN A 551 -48.36 21.31 11.74
C GLN A 551 -47.38 20.53 10.84
N SER A 552 -47.11 21.09 9.67
CA SER A 552 -46.15 20.56 8.70
C SER A 552 -44.78 21.22 8.87
N ARG A 553 -43.70 20.44 8.70
CA ARG A 553 -42.31 20.93 8.56
C ARG A 553 -41.85 21.96 9.62
N ALA A 554 -41.75 21.53 10.88
CA ALA A 554 -40.70 22.05 11.74
C ALA A 554 -39.38 21.33 11.39
N GLY A 555 -38.28 22.07 11.18
CA GLY A 555 -36.98 21.47 10.93
C GLY A 555 -36.41 20.78 12.18
N LYS A 556 -35.51 19.80 12.01
CA LYS A 556 -34.64 19.36 13.12
C LYS A 556 -33.91 20.60 13.63
N LYS A 557 -34.06 20.94 14.93
CA LYS A 557 -33.18 21.94 15.55
C LYS A 557 -31.76 21.39 15.47
N ARG A 558 -30.83 22.18 14.91
CA ARG A 558 -29.39 21.87 15.01
C ARG A 558 -29.05 21.64 16.48
N LYS A 559 -28.29 20.58 16.76
CA LYS A 559 -27.71 20.39 18.10
C LYS A 559 -26.71 21.53 18.33
N THR A 560 -26.53 21.93 19.58
CA THR A 560 -25.62 23.02 19.97
C THR A 560 -24.89 22.63 21.23
N MET A 561 -23.60 22.92 21.29
CA MET A 561 -22.73 22.68 22.44
C MET A 561 -22.21 24.00 23.00
N LYS A 562 -21.92 24.05 24.30
CA LYS A 562 -21.20 25.18 24.88
C LYS A 562 -19.70 25.06 24.61
N LEU A 563 -19.09 26.15 24.16
CA LEU A 563 -17.67 26.29 23.88
C LEU A 563 -17.05 27.37 24.78
N SER A 564 -15.88 27.08 25.38
CA SER A 564 -15.12 28.05 26.16
C SER A 564 -14.33 29.00 25.26
N ARG A 565 -14.21 30.26 25.70
CA ARG A 565 -13.39 31.29 25.04
C ARG A 565 -11.91 30.88 25.00
N ASP A 566 -11.41 30.26 26.07
CA ASP A 566 -10.05 29.73 26.13
C ASP A 566 -9.73 28.77 24.98
N LEU A 567 -10.62 27.80 24.69
CA LEU A 567 -10.40 26.83 23.61
C LEU A 567 -10.68 27.47 22.24
N SER A 568 -11.73 28.29 22.14
CA SER A 568 -12.05 29.05 20.93
C SER A 568 -10.92 29.98 20.46
N ASN A 569 -10.12 30.52 21.37
CA ASN A 569 -9.06 31.48 21.01
C ASN A 569 -7.82 30.80 20.40
N LEU A 570 -7.69 29.47 20.49
CA LEU A 570 -6.62 28.70 19.85
C LEU A 570 -6.93 28.38 18.37
N VAL A 571 -8.19 28.57 17.94
CA VAL A 571 -8.67 28.28 16.59
C VAL A 571 -8.47 29.50 15.69
N VAL A 572 -7.41 29.47 14.89
CA VAL A 572 -6.97 30.62 14.07
C VAL A 572 -7.29 30.45 12.59
N PHE A 573 -6.59 29.55 11.90
CA PHE A 573 -6.69 29.33 10.44
C PHE A 573 -7.51 28.08 10.05
N THR A 574 -8.14 27.41 11.02
CA THR A 574 -8.76 26.08 10.86
C THR A 574 -10.08 25.96 11.64
N ASN A 575 -10.99 26.90 11.45
CA ASN A 575 -12.29 26.94 12.12
C ASN A 575 -13.26 25.89 11.56
N SER A 576 -13.68 24.91 12.36
CA SER A 576 -14.73 23.96 11.99
C SER A 576 -16.08 24.68 11.84
N VAL A 577 -16.71 24.56 10.67
CA VAL A 577 -18.02 25.19 10.38
C VAL A 577 -19.06 24.15 9.96
N ALA A 578 -20.26 24.30 10.51
CA ALA A 578 -21.35 23.32 10.39
C ALA A 578 -22.26 23.51 9.16
N SER A 579 -22.16 24.65 8.45
CA SER A 579 -23.04 24.97 7.31
C SER A 579 -22.55 24.32 6.00
N GLN A 580 -22.79 23.02 5.86
CA GLN A 580 -22.40 22.24 4.67
C GLN A 580 -23.24 22.53 3.40
N GLU A 581 -24.34 23.28 3.52
CA GLU A 581 -25.28 23.51 2.40
C GLU A 581 -24.78 24.56 1.38
N CYS A 582 -24.05 25.59 1.85
CA CYS A 582 -23.55 26.68 0.99
C CYS A 582 -22.02 26.73 0.94
N LEU A 583 -21.45 26.06 -0.06
CA LEU A 583 -20.00 26.03 -0.38
C LEU A 583 -19.40 27.39 -0.80
N ASN A 584 -20.17 28.49 -0.78
CA ASN A 584 -19.77 29.81 -1.30
C ASN A 584 -19.77 30.93 -0.24
N GLU A 585 -20.11 30.64 1.02
CA GLU A 585 -20.32 31.65 2.09
C GLU A 585 -19.25 31.63 3.20
N GLY A 586 -18.19 30.82 3.06
CA GLY A 586 -17.12 30.71 4.05
C GLY A 586 -15.95 31.69 3.86
N THR A 587 -15.17 31.88 4.93
CA THR A 587 -13.86 32.55 4.87
C THR A 587 -12.74 31.54 4.58
N PRO A 588 -11.54 31.95 4.11
CA PRO A 588 -10.45 31.02 3.83
C PRO A 588 -10.00 30.15 5.03
N GLY A 589 -10.20 30.65 6.25
CA GLY A 589 -9.88 29.92 7.49
C GLY A 589 -10.96 28.94 7.96
N ASP A 590 -12.12 28.87 7.29
CA ASP A 590 -13.19 27.96 7.63
C ASP A 590 -13.01 26.59 6.94
N VAL A 591 -13.15 25.52 7.72
CA VAL A 591 -12.93 24.12 7.34
C VAL A 591 -14.26 23.38 7.44
N LEU A 592 -14.71 22.82 6.32
CA LEU A 592 -15.89 21.95 6.30
C LEU A 592 -15.45 20.48 6.45
N SER A 593 -15.96 19.81 7.47
CA SER A 593 -15.75 18.37 7.69
C SER A 593 -16.98 17.60 7.19
N PHE A 594 -16.77 16.53 6.42
CA PHE A 594 -17.81 15.72 5.80
C PHE A 594 -17.56 14.22 6.05
N SER A 595 -18.60 13.49 6.46
CA SER A 595 -18.61 12.03 6.40
C SER A 595 -18.57 11.53 4.95
N GLU A 596 -17.98 10.35 4.71
CA GLU A 596 -17.78 9.83 3.34
C GLU A 596 -19.05 9.81 2.48
N THR A 597 -20.23 9.54 3.07
CA THR A 597 -21.52 9.50 2.35
C THR A 597 -21.98 10.89 1.90
N ARG A 598 -21.80 11.91 2.75
CA ARG A 598 -22.08 13.32 2.40
C ARG A 598 -21.10 13.83 1.34
N ALA A 599 -19.80 13.55 1.53
CA ALA A 599 -18.76 13.90 0.57
C ALA A 599 -19.00 13.22 -0.80
N GLN A 600 -19.37 11.94 -0.81
CA GLN A 600 -19.67 11.20 -2.04
C GLN A 600 -20.89 11.76 -2.79
N SER A 601 -21.92 12.21 -2.07
CA SER A 601 -23.05 12.93 -2.67
C SER A 601 -22.62 14.25 -3.34
N LEU A 602 -21.76 15.04 -2.67
CA LEU A 602 -21.22 16.28 -3.25
C LEU A 602 -20.37 16.02 -4.49
N VAL A 603 -19.48 15.01 -4.48
CA VAL A 603 -18.68 14.65 -5.64
C VAL A 603 -19.56 14.20 -6.81
N ASN A 604 -20.56 13.33 -6.57
CA ASN A 604 -21.43 12.80 -7.62
C ASN A 604 -22.42 13.81 -8.23
N HIS A 605 -22.68 14.94 -7.57
CA HIS A 605 -23.75 15.88 -7.97
C HIS A 605 -23.30 17.34 -8.11
N ARG A 606 -22.15 17.72 -7.53
CA ARG A 606 -21.64 19.10 -7.45
C ARG A 606 -20.10 19.15 -7.54
N ALA A 607 -19.48 18.27 -8.33
CA ALA A 607 -18.01 18.16 -8.44
C ALA A 607 -17.29 19.51 -8.69
N GLU A 608 -17.79 20.32 -9.64
CA GLU A 608 -17.19 21.61 -9.99
C GLU A 608 -17.33 22.65 -8.86
N ASP A 609 -18.47 22.71 -8.17
CA ASP A 609 -18.64 23.56 -6.98
C ASP A 609 -17.67 23.15 -5.86
N PHE A 610 -17.50 21.85 -5.63
CA PHE A 610 -16.66 21.33 -4.55
C PHE A 610 -15.16 21.55 -4.86
N LEU A 611 -14.76 21.41 -6.13
CA LEU A 611 -13.44 21.82 -6.61
C LEU A 611 -13.23 23.34 -6.39
N ALA A 612 -14.20 24.17 -6.74
CA ALA A 612 -14.13 25.63 -6.59
C ALA A 612 -14.12 26.08 -5.11
N PHE A 613 -14.68 25.29 -4.19
CA PHE A 613 -14.50 25.44 -2.73
C PHE A 613 -13.06 25.09 -2.31
N ASN A 614 -12.57 23.91 -2.73
CA ASN A 614 -11.23 23.40 -2.40
C ASN A 614 -10.06 24.22 -2.99
N GLN A 615 -10.32 25.20 -3.85
CA GLN A 615 -9.34 26.22 -4.29
C GLN A 615 -9.13 27.35 -3.27
N ARG A 616 -10.05 27.52 -2.31
CA ARG A 616 -10.10 28.68 -1.39
C ARG A 616 -10.13 28.29 0.10
N GLN A 617 -10.70 27.14 0.41
CA GLN A 617 -10.93 26.64 1.76
C GLN A 617 -10.44 25.19 1.89
N LEU A 618 -10.40 24.69 3.13
CA LEU A 618 -10.06 23.30 3.42
C LEU A 618 -11.32 22.45 3.59
N SER A 619 -11.30 21.27 2.98
CA SER A 619 -12.24 20.18 3.26
C SER A 619 -11.55 19.09 4.09
N ARG A 620 -12.28 18.51 5.04
CA ARG A 620 -11.92 17.23 5.69
C ARG A 620 -12.95 16.18 5.33
N ILE A 621 -12.49 15.01 4.91
CA ILE A 621 -13.35 13.84 4.66
C ILE A 621 -12.94 12.78 5.69
N TYR A 622 -13.91 12.16 6.36
CA TYR A 622 -13.67 11.09 7.33
C TYR A 622 -14.53 9.84 7.05
N PRO A 623 -14.06 8.64 7.47
CA PRO A 623 -14.77 7.38 7.23
C PRO A 623 -16.14 7.35 7.92
N SER A 624 -17.09 6.59 7.37
CA SER A 624 -18.38 6.39 8.00
C SER A 624 -18.25 5.56 9.29
N ALA A 625 -19.07 5.87 10.30
CA ALA A 625 -19.27 5.03 11.48
C ALA A 625 -19.72 3.58 11.16
N TYR A 626 -20.22 3.30 9.94
CA TYR A 626 -20.46 1.94 9.45
C TYR A 626 -19.17 1.11 9.28
N ARG A 627 -18.00 1.74 9.13
CA ARG A 627 -16.68 1.08 9.00
C ARG A 627 -16.10 0.69 10.36
N ILE A 628 -16.86 -0.13 11.09
CA ILE A 628 -16.55 -0.65 12.44
C ILE A 628 -15.19 -1.34 12.50
N ASP A 629 -14.83 -2.03 11.42
CA ASP A 629 -13.55 -2.72 11.22
C ASP A 629 -12.34 -1.79 11.00
N SER A 630 -12.56 -0.47 11.02
CA SER A 630 -11.59 0.55 10.64
C SER A 630 -11.13 0.46 9.18
N SER A 631 -11.95 -0.12 8.29
CA SER A 631 -11.71 -0.08 6.84
C SER A 631 -11.63 1.37 6.33
N ASN A 632 -11.05 1.53 5.13
CA ASN A 632 -10.82 2.82 4.49
C ASN A 632 -11.59 2.87 3.15
N PHE A 633 -12.19 4.03 2.84
CA PHE A 633 -12.74 4.34 1.52
C PHE A 633 -11.62 4.62 0.49
N ASN A 634 -11.94 4.65 -0.81
CA ASN A 634 -10.98 5.07 -1.84
C ASN A 634 -10.66 6.59 -1.76
N PRO A 635 -9.43 7.00 -1.41
CA PRO A 635 -9.10 8.42 -1.21
C PRO A 635 -8.95 9.21 -2.52
N GLN A 636 -8.61 8.54 -3.64
CA GLN A 636 -8.43 9.21 -4.94
C GLN A 636 -9.72 9.89 -5.40
N PHE A 637 -10.87 9.29 -5.11
CA PHE A 637 -12.18 9.83 -5.44
C PHE A 637 -12.39 11.26 -4.88
N TYR A 638 -11.83 11.56 -3.70
CA TYR A 638 -11.88 12.89 -3.08
C TYR A 638 -10.69 13.78 -3.49
N TRP A 639 -9.51 13.21 -3.71
CA TRP A 639 -8.38 13.96 -4.26
C TRP A 639 -8.68 14.51 -5.68
N ASN A 640 -9.50 13.81 -6.47
CA ASN A 640 -9.92 14.24 -7.81
C ASN A 640 -10.75 15.54 -7.85
N VAL A 641 -11.40 15.93 -6.73
CA VAL A 641 -12.04 17.26 -6.55
C VAL A 641 -11.21 18.21 -5.67
N GLY A 642 -9.93 17.89 -5.44
CA GLY A 642 -8.98 18.75 -4.76
C GLY A 642 -9.07 18.79 -3.24
N CYS A 643 -9.79 17.85 -2.61
CA CYS A 643 -9.92 17.77 -1.15
C CYS A 643 -8.58 17.55 -0.46
N GLN A 644 -8.31 18.32 0.61
CA GLN A 644 -6.99 18.37 1.23
C GLN A 644 -6.84 17.36 2.37
N LEU A 645 -7.75 17.39 3.35
CA LEU A 645 -7.68 16.60 4.58
C LEU A 645 -8.48 15.29 4.46
N VAL A 646 -8.09 14.43 3.52
CA VAL A 646 -8.74 13.13 3.29
C VAL A 646 -8.24 12.14 4.34
N ALA A 647 -8.99 12.01 5.44
CA ALA A 647 -8.54 11.31 6.65
C ALA A 647 -8.82 9.81 6.60
N LEU A 648 -7.79 9.01 6.90
CA LEU A 648 -7.83 7.55 6.86
C LEU A 648 -7.51 6.92 8.23
N ASN A 649 -8.05 5.74 8.48
CA ASN A 649 -7.66 4.86 9.59
C ASN A 649 -6.25 4.31 9.30
N TYR A 650 -5.22 4.89 9.95
CA TYR A 650 -3.81 4.54 9.69
C TYR A 650 -3.46 3.12 10.15
N GLN A 651 -4.12 2.61 11.19
CA GLN A 651 -3.95 1.25 11.73
C GLN A 651 -4.37 0.12 10.78
N THR A 652 -4.99 0.45 9.64
CA THR A 652 -5.55 -0.52 8.69
C THR A 652 -4.75 -0.55 7.39
N GLU A 653 -3.91 -1.56 7.25
CA GLU A 653 -3.21 -1.89 6.00
C GLU A 653 -4.17 -2.25 4.86
N GLY A 654 -3.72 -2.06 3.62
CA GLY A 654 -4.46 -2.43 2.40
C GLY A 654 -4.32 -1.41 1.28
N ARG A 655 -5.05 -1.63 0.17
CA ARG A 655 -4.99 -0.80 -1.06
C ARG A 655 -5.02 0.70 -0.75
N MET A 656 -6.01 1.16 0.02
CA MET A 656 -6.21 2.59 0.29
C MET A 656 -5.05 3.24 1.07
N MET A 657 -4.43 2.51 2.00
CA MET A 657 -3.25 3.00 2.74
C MET A 657 -1.98 2.98 1.89
N GLN A 658 -1.86 2.00 0.98
CA GLN A 658 -0.78 1.95 -0.02
C GLN A 658 -0.88 3.13 -1.01
N LEU A 659 -2.11 3.53 -1.41
CA LEU A 659 -2.31 4.75 -2.22
C LEU A 659 -1.88 6.02 -1.44
N ASN A 660 -2.25 6.10 -0.16
CA ASN A 660 -1.86 7.20 0.73
C ASN A 660 -0.33 7.32 0.85
N ARG A 661 0.38 6.21 1.11
CA ARG A 661 1.85 6.18 1.11
C ARG A 661 2.44 6.64 -0.22
N ALA A 662 1.99 6.04 -1.32
CA ALA A 662 2.52 6.34 -2.65
C ALA A 662 2.35 7.81 -3.05
N LYS A 663 1.23 8.45 -2.66
CA LYS A 663 1.00 9.88 -2.90
C LYS A 663 1.90 10.77 -2.05
N PHE A 664 2.01 10.51 -0.75
CA PHE A 664 2.75 11.39 0.18
C PHE A 664 4.27 11.14 0.22
N MET A 665 4.75 10.08 -0.43
CA MET A 665 6.19 9.81 -0.65
C MET A 665 6.85 10.79 -1.64
N VAL A 666 6.08 11.46 -2.50
CA VAL A 666 6.57 12.25 -3.66
C VAL A 666 7.36 13.51 -3.29
N ASN A 667 7.14 14.09 -2.11
CA ASN A 667 7.73 15.37 -1.70
C ASN A 667 8.47 15.19 -0.36
N GLY A 668 9.53 14.39 -0.36
CA GLY A 668 10.38 14.14 0.80
C GLY A 668 9.66 13.59 2.04
N GLY A 669 8.58 12.82 1.83
CA GLY A 669 7.75 12.29 2.93
C GLY A 669 7.09 13.37 3.81
N THR A 670 7.06 14.64 3.37
CA THR A 670 6.63 15.79 4.18
C THR A 670 5.15 15.78 4.58
N GLY A 671 4.33 14.92 3.96
CA GLY A 671 2.89 14.89 4.15
C GLY A 671 2.14 16.02 3.44
N TYR A 672 2.82 16.86 2.68
CA TYR A 672 2.26 17.94 1.85
C TYR A 672 2.63 17.70 0.39
N VAL A 673 1.63 17.60 -0.48
CA VAL A 673 1.82 17.41 -1.93
C VAL A 673 1.02 18.47 -2.67
N LEU A 674 1.70 19.29 -3.45
CA LEU A 674 1.10 20.39 -4.20
C LEU A 674 0.10 19.85 -5.24
N LYS A 675 -1.10 20.42 -5.27
CA LYS A 675 -2.12 20.06 -6.27
C LYS A 675 -1.74 20.65 -7.63
N PRO A 676 -1.99 19.93 -8.75
CA PRO A 676 -1.71 20.44 -10.09
C PRO A 676 -2.42 21.77 -10.40
N PRO A 677 -1.87 22.64 -11.27
CA PRO A 677 -2.38 24.00 -11.47
C PRO A 677 -3.90 24.10 -11.74
N PRO A 678 -4.54 23.23 -12.57
CA PRO A 678 -6.00 23.27 -12.80
C PRO A 678 -6.85 23.01 -11.54
N MET A 679 -6.28 22.36 -10.52
CA MET A 679 -6.93 22.09 -9.24
C MET A 679 -6.74 23.20 -8.20
N CYS A 680 -5.79 24.11 -8.45
CA CYS A 680 -5.51 25.29 -7.64
C CYS A 680 -6.22 26.53 -8.20
N LYS A 681 -6.33 26.65 -9.53
CA LYS A 681 -6.98 27.78 -10.22
C LYS A 681 -7.63 27.31 -11.53
N GLY A 682 -8.93 27.60 -11.70
CA GLY A 682 -9.69 27.30 -12.92
C GLY A 682 -10.94 26.49 -12.62
N SER A 683 -11.54 25.89 -13.66
CA SER A 683 -12.56 24.84 -13.51
C SER A 683 -12.32 23.75 -14.54
N PHE A 684 -12.55 22.50 -14.12
CA PHE A 684 -12.65 21.34 -14.99
C PHE A 684 -13.61 20.33 -14.33
N ASN A 685 -14.24 19.48 -15.14
CA ASN A 685 -15.08 18.41 -14.64
C ASN A 685 -14.25 17.11 -14.56
N PRO A 686 -13.95 16.56 -13.37
CA PRO A 686 -13.15 15.34 -13.24
C PRO A 686 -13.84 14.09 -13.82
N PHE A 687 -15.14 14.14 -14.09
CA PHE A 687 -15.92 13.05 -14.69
C PHE A 687 -16.16 13.22 -16.20
N SER A 688 -15.43 14.13 -16.86
CA SER A 688 -15.43 14.29 -18.32
C SER A 688 -14.55 13.25 -19.01
N ASP A 689 -14.98 12.77 -20.19
CA ASP A 689 -14.15 11.96 -21.10
C ASP A 689 -12.95 12.75 -21.69
N ASP A 690 -12.97 14.08 -21.56
CA ASP A 690 -11.83 14.96 -21.82
C ASP A 690 -11.87 16.13 -20.81
N PRO A 691 -11.23 16.00 -19.63
CA PRO A 691 -11.33 16.99 -18.56
C PRO A 691 -10.53 18.26 -18.86
N LEU A 692 -9.45 18.15 -19.64
CA LEU A 692 -8.55 19.26 -19.99
C LEU A 692 -8.19 19.26 -21.48
N PRO A 693 -9.13 19.57 -22.41
CA PRO A 693 -8.89 19.44 -23.85
C PRO A 693 -7.77 20.33 -24.44
N ALA A 694 -7.31 21.32 -23.68
CA ALA A 694 -6.23 22.24 -24.04
C ALA A 694 -4.85 21.87 -23.49
N TYR A 695 -4.75 20.80 -22.69
CA TYR A 695 -3.50 20.32 -22.07
C TYR A 695 -2.96 19.09 -22.83
N PRO A 696 -1.63 18.88 -22.88
CA PRO A 696 -1.05 17.67 -23.44
C PRO A 696 -1.36 16.46 -22.55
N LYS A 697 -1.78 15.35 -23.17
CA LYS A 697 -2.02 14.08 -22.47
C LYS A 697 -0.69 13.31 -22.41
N LYS A 698 -0.43 12.55 -21.34
CA LYS A 698 0.76 11.69 -21.26
C LYS A 698 0.43 10.29 -21.78
N GLN A 699 1.23 9.77 -22.70
CA GLN A 699 1.31 8.33 -22.94
C GLN A 699 2.32 7.74 -21.95
N LEU A 700 1.93 6.69 -21.24
CA LEU A 700 2.81 5.87 -20.43
C LEU A 700 2.95 4.50 -21.08
N ILE A 701 4.15 4.15 -21.53
CA ILE A 701 4.48 2.86 -22.12
C ILE A 701 5.38 2.11 -21.12
N LEU A 702 4.93 0.93 -20.71
CA LEU A 702 5.63 0.05 -19.76
C LEU A 702 5.90 -1.30 -20.43
N LYS A 703 7.16 -1.59 -20.77
CA LYS A 703 7.56 -2.97 -21.11
C LYS A 703 7.83 -3.72 -19.81
N ILE A 704 7.01 -4.70 -19.48
CA ILE A 704 7.20 -5.60 -18.34
C ILE A 704 8.12 -6.73 -18.81
N ILE A 705 9.35 -6.77 -18.33
CA ILE A 705 10.40 -7.63 -18.89
C ILE A 705 10.47 -8.95 -18.13
N SER A 706 10.80 -8.91 -16.85
CA SER A 706 11.08 -10.09 -16.03
C SER A 706 10.78 -9.86 -14.56
N GLY A 707 10.58 -10.94 -13.80
CA GLY A 707 10.45 -10.91 -12.34
C GLY A 707 11.72 -11.46 -11.67
N GLN A 708 11.92 -11.11 -10.40
CA GLN A 708 13.03 -11.60 -9.59
C GLN A 708 12.53 -12.01 -8.21
N GLN A 709 12.87 -13.22 -7.78
CA GLN A 709 12.64 -13.78 -6.44
C GLN A 709 11.25 -13.49 -5.85
N LEU A 710 10.22 -13.75 -6.65
CA LEU A 710 8.82 -13.62 -6.23
C LEU A 710 8.51 -14.74 -5.20
N PRO A 711 8.01 -14.41 -4.00
CA PRO A 711 7.69 -15.41 -2.99
C PRO A 711 6.42 -16.19 -3.35
N LYS A 712 6.19 -17.32 -2.66
CA LYS A 712 4.88 -17.99 -2.66
C LYS A 712 3.87 -17.16 -1.87
N PRO A 713 2.58 -17.14 -2.22
CA PRO A 713 1.56 -16.37 -1.49
C PRO A 713 1.56 -16.69 0.01
N PRO A 714 1.57 -15.68 0.91
CA PRO A 714 1.75 -15.90 2.36
C PRO A 714 0.57 -16.61 3.02
N ASP A 715 -0.63 -16.53 2.43
CA ASP A 715 -1.85 -17.22 2.90
C ASP A 715 -2.01 -18.63 2.29
N SER A 716 -1.10 -19.07 1.41
CA SER A 716 -1.13 -20.42 0.83
C SER A 716 -1.07 -21.48 1.93
N MET A 717 -2.05 -22.40 1.97
CA MET A 717 -2.22 -23.37 3.07
C MET A 717 -1.04 -24.35 3.26
N LEU A 718 -0.09 -24.37 2.33
CA LEU A 718 1.11 -25.22 2.34
C LEU A 718 2.40 -24.43 2.60
N GLY A 719 2.38 -23.09 2.54
CA GLY A 719 3.55 -22.21 2.73
C GLY A 719 4.70 -22.54 1.75
N ASP A 720 5.93 -22.67 2.25
CA ASP A 720 7.10 -23.08 1.46
C ASP A 720 6.90 -24.40 0.68
N ARG A 721 6.01 -25.27 1.18
CA ARG A 721 5.63 -26.56 0.58
C ARG A 721 4.46 -26.46 -0.41
N GLY A 722 3.93 -25.26 -0.63
CA GLY A 722 2.97 -24.99 -1.71
C GLY A 722 3.60 -25.27 -3.06
N GLU A 723 2.77 -25.25 -4.09
CA GLU A 723 3.20 -25.45 -5.47
C GLU A 723 4.11 -24.29 -5.91
N ILE A 724 4.66 -24.35 -7.13
CA ILE A 724 5.50 -23.27 -7.65
C ILE A 724 4.58 -22.29 -8.35
N ILE A 725 4.79 -20.99 -8.13
CA ILE A 725 3.84 -19.97 -8.58
C ILE A 725 3.83 -19.85 -10.11
N ASP A 726 2.66 -19.46 -10.63
CA ASP A 726 2.37 -19.19 -12.05
C ASP A 726 2.18 -17.66 -12.24
N PRO A 727 3.23 -16.80 -12.24
CA PRO A 727 3.01 -15.40 -11.97
C PRO A 727 2.67 -14.57 -13.21
N PHE A 728 1.79 -13.59 -13.01
CA PHE A 728 1.53 -12.50 -13.94
C PHE A 728 1.55 -11.14 -13.24
N VAL A 729 1.79 -10.09 -14.02
CA VAL A 729 1.78 -8.70 -13.55
C VAL A 729 0.53 -8.00 -14.03
N GLU A 730 -0.26 -7.46 -13.10
CA GLU A 730 -1.34 -6.51 -13.39
C GLU A 730 -0.83 -5.10 -13.11
N VAL A 731 -1.00 -4.17 -14.05
CA VAL A 731 -0.70 -2.75 -13.86
C VAL A 731 -2.01 -1.96 -13.85
N GLU A 732 -2.28 -1.34 -12.71
CA GLU A 732 -3.45 -0.51 -12.44
C GLU A 732 -3.05 0.97 -12.44
N ILE A 733 -3.75 1.78 -13.23
CA ILE A 733 -3.69 3.24 -13.19
C ILE A 733 -4.83 3.74 -12.30
N ILE A 734 -4.50 4.64 -11.36
CA ILE A 734 -5.46 5.18 -10.38
C ILE A 734 -5.33 6.71 -10.40
N GLY A 735 -6.32 7.41 -10.96
CA GLY A 735 -6.24 8.86 -11.19
C GLY A 735 -7.63 9.48 -11.31
N LEU A 736 -7.81 10.37 -12.30
CA LEU A 736 -9.15 10.76 -12.74
C LEU A 736 -9.91 9.53 -13.30
N PRO A 737 -11.24 9.45 -13.19
CA PRO A 737 -12.05 8.35 -13.72
C PRO A 737 -11.77 7.97 -15.18
N VAL A 738 -11.42 8.93 -16.03
CA VAL A 738 -11.04 8.72 -17.44
C VAL A 738 -9.65 8.08 -17.62
N ASP A 739 -8.77 8.23 -16.63
CA ASP A 739 -7.41 7.66 -16.61
C ASP A 739 -7.38 6.29 -15.93
N CYS A 740 -8.39 5.95 -15.13
CA CYS A 740 -8.46 4.69 -14.39
C CYS A 740 -8.63 3.47 -15.33
N CYS A 741 -7.60 2.63 -15.41
CA CYS A 741 -7.58 1.44 -16.25
C CYS A 741 -6.65 0.36 -15.69
N LYS A 742 -6.82 -0.88 -16.15
CA LYS A 742 -6.01 -2.05 -15.77
C LYS A 742 -5.62 -2.82 -17.04
N GLU A 743 -4.34 -3.15 -17.16
CA GLU A 743 -3.82 -4.07 -18.17
C GLU A 743 -2.95 -5.12 -17.47
N GLN A 744 -2.80 -6.31 -18.05
CA GLN A 744 -2.03 -7.39 -17.44
C GLN A 744 -1.18 -8.16 -18.45
N THR A 745 -0.09 -8.77 -17.98
CA THR A 745 0.70 -9.69 -18.79
C THR A 745 0.01 -11.05 -18.93
N ARG A 746 0.54 -11.90 -19.82
CA ARG A 746 0.34 -13.36 -19.72
C ARG A 746 0.85 -13.91 -18.38
N VAL A 747 0.37 -15.11 -18.05
CA VAL A 747 0.92 -16.00 -17.03
C VAL A 747 2.23 -16.62 -17.53
N VAL A 748 3.18 -16.85 -16.63
CA VAL A 748 4.37 -17.68 -16.86
C VAL A 748 4.24 -18.91 -15.97
N ASP A 749 4.23 -20.09 -16.56
CA ASP A 749 4.04 -21.33 -15.81
C ASP A 749 5.29 -21.66 -14.94
N ASP A 750 5.07 -22.08 -13.69
CA ASP A 750 6.01 -22.84 -12.86
C ASP A 750 7.34 -22.07 -12.52
N ASN A 751 7.32 -20.73 -12.40
CA ASN A 751 8.51 -19.91 -12.13
C ASN A 751 8.26 -18.57 -11.42
N GLY A 752 8.53 -18.50 -10.11
CA GLY A 752 8.62 -17.25 -9.35
C GLY A 752 10.02 -16.62 -9.24
N PHE A 753 11.09 -17.40 -9.42
CA PHE A 753 12.47 -16.91 -9.21
C PHE A 753 12.94 -15.95 -10.30
N ASN A 754 12.67 -16.26 -11.57
CA ASN A 754 13.05 -15.44 -12.72
C ASN A 754 12.09 -15.54 -13.93
N PRO A 755 10.77 -15.33 -13.75
CA PRO A 755 9.82 -15.31 -14.87
C PRO A 755 10.16 -14.22 -15.89
N VAL A 756 9.79 -14.45 -17.15
CA VAL A 756 10.05 -13.52 -18.27
C VAL A 756 8.78 -13.34 -19.10
N TRP A 757 8.28 -12.10 -19.12
CA TRP A 757 7.07 -11.71 -19.85
C TRP A 757 7.42 -11.01 -21.18
N GLU A 758 8.31 -10.02 -21.16
CA GLU A 758 8.66 -9.17 -22.31
C GLU A 758 7.47 -8.46 -23.01
N GLU A 759 6.35 -8.30 -22.33
CA GLU A 759 5.13 -7.67 -22.88
C GLU A 759 5.11 -6.15 -22.66
N THR A 760 4.36 -5.42 -23.50
CA THR A 760 4.32 -3.95 -23.49
C THR A 760 2.90 -3.46 -23.29
N LEU A 761 2.67 -2.75 -22.19
CA LEU A 761 1.40 -2.13 -21.81
C LEU A 761 1.45 -0.63 -22.13
N SER A 762 0.33 -0.03 -22.55
CA SER A 762 0.28 1.39 -22.98
C SER A 762 -0.96 2.08 -22.45
N PHE A 763 -0.76 3.11 -21.63
CA PHE A 763 -1.81 3.88 -20.96
C PHE A 763 -1.81 5.33 -21.48
N THR A 764 -2.96 6.00 -21.43
CA THR A 764 -3.10 7.43 -21.79
C THR A 764 -3.70 8.18 -20.61
N LEU A 765 -3.06 9.26 -20.19
CA LEU A 765 -3.37 10.02 -18.97
C LEU A 765 -3.72 11.46 -19.32
N HIS A 766 -4.86 11.94 -18.83
CA HIS A 766 -5.39 13.30 -19.03
C HIS A 766 -4.92 14.27 -17.95
N MET A 767 -4.68 13.79 -16.73
CA MET A 767 -4.02 14.54 -15.66
C MET A 767 -3.05 13.61 -14.92
N ALA A 768 -1.92 13.34 -15.56
CA ALA A 768 -0.93 12.39 -15.05
C ALA A 768 -0.36 12.81 -13.67
N GLU A 769 -0.39 14.09 -13.34
CA GLU A 769 0.09 14.66 -12.08
C GLU A 769 -0.77 14.28 -10.85
N VAL A 770 -2.00 13.77 -11.04
CA VAL A 770 -2.78 13.13 -9.95
C VAL A 770 -2.77 11.60 -10.00
N ALA A 771 -2.15 11.00 -11.01
CA ALA A 771 -2.19 9.56 -11.23
C ALA A 771 -1.17 8.81 -10.37
N LEU A 772 -1.59 7.68 -9.82
CA LEU A 772 -0.75 6.65 -9.24
C LEU A 772 -0.69 5.45 -10.19
N VAL A 773 0.47 4.84 -10.32
CA VAL A 773 0.72 3.61 -11.07
C VAL A 773 1.02 2.51 -10.07
N ARG A 774 0.21 1.44 -10.12
CA ARG A 774 0.24 0.34 -9.18
C ARG A 774 0.55 -0.96 -9.92
N PHE A 775 1.72 -1.51 -9.64
CA PHE A 775 2.13 -2.82 -10.09
C PHE A 775 1.67 -3.85 -9.06
N LEU A 776 0.92 -4.86 -9.48
CA LEU A 776 0.54 -6.03 -8.67
C LEU A 776 1.13 -7.29 -9.30
N VAL A 777 1.63 -8.20 -8.47
CA VAL A 777 2.01 -9.56 -8.85
C VAL A 777 0.97 -10.52 -8.29
N TRP A 778 0.45 -11.36 -9.18
CA TRP A 778 -0.54 -12.38 -8.90
C TRP A 778 0.01 -13.76 -9.25
N ASP A 779 -0.38 -14.76 -8.47
CA ASP A 779 -0.25 -16.19 -8.75
C ASP A 779 -1.52 -16.68 -9.46
N HIS A 780 -1.45 -17.65 -10.38
CA HIS A 780 -2.62 -18.13 -11.13
C HIS A 780 -3.02 -19.58 -10.80
N ASP A 781 -3.75 -19.76 -9.70
CA ASP A 781 -4.34 -21.05 -9.34
C ASP A 781 -5.44 -21.53 -10.31
N PRO A 782 -5.59 -22.86 -10.50
CA PRO A 782 -6.75 -23.48 -11.14
C PRO A 782 -8.12 -23.17 -10.48
N ILE A 783 -8.11 -22.53 -9.30
CA ILE A 783 -9.29 -22.15 -8.51
C ILE A 783 -9.50 -20.63 -8.50
N GLY A 784 -8.52 -19.81 -8.91
CA GLY A 784 -8.62 -18.35 -8.87
C GLY A 784 -7.31 -17.60 -9.19
N ARG A 785 -6.91 -16.73 -8.26
CA ARG A 785 -5.61 -16.05 -8.23
C ARG A 785 -5.28 -15.68 -6.79
N ASP A 786 -4.03 -15.85 -6.38
CA ASP A 786 -3.54 -15.49 -5.04
C ASP A 786 -2.55 -14.30 -5.12
N PHE A 787 -2.54 -13.48 -4.08
CA PHE A 787 -1.76 -12.23 -4.07
C PHE A 787 -0.31 -12.46 -3.64
N VAL A 788 0.65 -12.10 -4.50
CA VAL A 788 2.10 -12.26 -4.24
C VAL A 788 2.72 -10.98 -3.70
N GLY A 789 2.37 -9.81 -4.25
CA GLY A 789 2.91 -8.52 -3.81
C GLY A 789 2.50 -7.33 -4.68
N GLN A 790 2.81 -6.12 -4.24
CA GLN A 790 2.53 -4.89 -5.01
C GLN A 790 3.58 -3.81 -4.78
N ARG A 791 3.66 -2.85 -5.70
CA ARG A 791 4.31 -1.56 -5.50
C ARG A 791 3.45 -0.47 -6.14
N THR A 792 3.07 0.53 -5.36
CA THR A 792 2.37 1.73 -5.84
C THR A 792 3.34 2.92 -5.84
N VAL A 793 3.36 3.68 -6.94
CA VAL A 793 4.23 4.85 -7.16
C VAL A 793 3.41 5.96 -7.81
N ALA A 794 3.56 7.22 -7.41
CA ALA A 794 2.94 8.32 -8.13
C ALA A 794 3.60 8.51 -9.50
N PHE A 795 2.82 8.82 -10.54
CA PHE A 795 3.34 8.98 -11.90
C PHE A 795 4.49 10.00 -11.99
N SER A 796 4.39 11.10 -11.24
CA SER A 796 5.45 12.12 -11.17
C SER A 796 6.77 11.62 -10.58
N SER A 797 6.77 10.54 -9.80
CA SER A 797 7.98 9.87 -9.29
C SER A 797 8.50 8.76 -10.20
N LEU A 798 7.91 8.47 -11.35
CA LEU A 798 8.39 7.41 -12.24
C LEU A 798 9.62 7.85 -13.05
N MET A 799 10.74 7.15 -12.87
CA MET A 799 11.94 7.34 -13.68
C MET A 799 11.82 6.61 -15.04
N PRO A 800 12.25 7.25 -16.16
CA PRO A 800 12.29 6.61 -17.48
C PRO A 800 13.47 5.62 -17.59
N GLY A 801 13.41 4.77 -18.62
CA GLY A 801 14.45 3.79 -18.94
C GLY A 801 14.25 2.44 -18.24
N TYR A 802 15.32 1.66 -18.09
CA TYR A 802 15.29 0.33 -17.50
C TYR A 802 15.36 0.41 -15.97
N ARG A 803 14.32 -0.08 -15.29
CA ARG A 803 14.11 0.13 -13.84
C ARG A 803 13.71 -1.15 -13.12
N HIS A 804 14.11 -1.26 -11.86
CA HIS A 804 13.56 -2.26 -10.93
C HIS A 804 12.40 -1.65 -10.12
N VAL A 805 11.25 -2.32 -10.17
CA VAL A 805 10.09 -2.07 -9.32
C VAL A 805 10.15 -3.04 -8.15
N TYR A 806 10.73 -2.62 -7.03
CA TYR A 806 10.76 -3.44 -5.81
C TYR A 806 9.40 -3.46 -5.12
N LEU A 807 8.95 -4.64 -4.69
CA LEU A 807 7.65 -4.84 -4.05
C LEU A 807 7.66 -4.36 -2.58
N GLU A 808 6.55 -3.78 -2.13
CA GLU A 808 6.41 -3.24 -0.77
C GLU A 808 6.39 -4.39 0.26
N GLY A 809 7.24 -4.29 1.29
CA GLY A 809 7.38 -5.32 2.33
C GLY A 809 8.27 -6.52 1.97
N LEU A 810 8.77 -6.61 0.73
CA LEU A 810 9.63 -7.70 0.27
C LEU A 810 11.04 -7.17 -0.05
N THR A 811 12.08 -7.83 0.46
CA THR A 811 13.45 -7.31 0.30
C THR A 811 13.99 -7.56 -1.11
N GLU A 812 13.99 -8.81 -1.59
CA GLU A 812 14.59 -9.16 -2.89
C GLU A 812 13.61 -9.10 -4.06
N ALA A 813 12.30 -9.21 -3.79
CA ALA A 813 11.29 -9.38 -4.81
C ALA A 813 11.09 -8.09 -5.64
N SER A 814 11.28 -8.19 -6.96
CA SER A 814 11.12 -7.06 -7.88
C SER A 814 10.66 -7.47 -9.28
N ILE A 815 10.14 -6.48 -10.01
CA ILE A 815 9.81 -6.58 -11.44
C ILE A 815 10.79 -5.68 -12.20
N PHE A 816 11.46 -6.20 -13.20
CA PHE A 816 12.27 -5.41 -14.13
C PHE A 816 11.38 -4.90 -15.28
N VAL A 817 11.42 -3.58 -15.51
CA VAL A 817 10.58 -2.89 -16.51
C VAL A 817 11.42 -1.93 -17.35
N HIS A 818 10.91 -1.56 -18.53
CA HIS A 818 11.36 -0.37 -19.24
C HIS A 818 10.22 0.65 -19.31
N VAL A 819 10.47 1.85 -18.81
CA VAL A 819 9.51 2.96 -18.68
C VAL A 819 9.74 3.99 -19.77
N SER A 820 8.68 4.40 -20.46
CA SER A 820 8.72 5.50 -21.42
C SER A 820 7.48 6.38 -21.32
N VAL A 821 7.71 7.70 -21.41
CA VAL A 821 6.66 8.71 -21.31
C VAL A 821 6.74 9.64 -22.52
N HIS A 822 5.60 9.92 -23.16
CA HIS A 822 5.50 10.76 -24.34
C HIS A 822 4.33 11.74 -24.23
N ASP A 823 4.44 12.92 -24.86
CA ASP A 823 3.35 13.90 -24.91
C ASP A 823 2.46 13.66 -26.14
N ILE A 824 1.19 13.34 -25.90
CA ILE A 824 0.13 13.28 -26.91
C ILE A 824 -0.60 14.63 -26.92
N TYR A 825 -0.43 15.36 -28.02
CA TYR A 825 -1.28 16.49 -28.36
C TYR A 825 -2.51 15.98 -29.12
N GLY A 826 -3.71 16.47 -28.76
CA GLY A 826 -4.94 16.12 -29.46
C GLY A 826 -4.91 16.50 -30.95
N LYS A 827 -5.81 15.93 -31.76
CA LYS A 827 -5.99 16.36 -33.15
C LYS A 827 -6.52 17.78 -33.20
N TRP A 828 -5.60 18.75 -33.31
CA TRP A 828 -5.88 20.18 -33.34
C TRP A 828 -7.01 20.53 -34.30
N SER A 829 -8.15 20.96 -33.75
CA SER A 829 -9.18 21.62 -34.55
C SER A 829 -8.65 22.98 -35.01
N PRO A 830 -8.62 23.29 -36.33
CA PRO A 830 -8.05 24.56 -36.82
C PRO A 830 -8.71 25.82 -36.24
N LEU A 831 -9.89 25.70 -35.63
CA LEU A 831 -10.60 26.79 -34.97
C LEU A 831 -9.91 27.33 -33.70
N VAL A 832 -8.96 26.58 -33.11
CA VAL A 832 -8.23 26.98 -31.89
C VAL A 832 -7.03 27.88 -32.21
N LEU A 833 -6.61 28.00 -33.48
CA LEU A 833 -5.49 28.85 -33.92
C LEU A 833 -5.77 30.38 -33.89
N ASN A 834 -6.81 30.82 -33.17
CA ASN A 834 -7.03 32.24 -32.91
C ASN A 834 -6.41 32.59 -31.53
N PRO A 835 -5.31 33.37 -31.46
CA PRO A 835 -4.61 33.64 -30.19
C PRO A 835 -5.52 34.31 -29.15
N SER A 836 -6.60 34.98 -29.59
CA SER A 836 -7.66 35.51 -28.73
C SER A 836 -8.26 34.45 -27.80
N PHE A 837 -8.41 33.19 -28.25
CA PHE A 837 -9.02 32.12 -27.47
C PHE A 837 -8.08 31.62 -26.35
N THR A 838 -6.81 31.38 -26.67
CA THR A 838 -5.79 30.99 -25.68
C THR A 838 -5.64 32.08 -24.61
N ILE A 839 -5.58 33.34 -25.01
CA ILE A 839 -5.48 34.49 -24.09
C ILE A 839 -6.73 34.61 -23.21
N MET A 840 -7.95 34.49 -23.77
CA MET A 840 -9.20 34.53 -22.99
C MET A 840 -9.30 33.38 -21.96
N HIS A 841 -8.77 32.20 -22.28
CA HIS A 841 -8.79 31.04 -21.38
C HIS A 841 -7.75 31.15 -20.25
N PHE A 842 -6.55 31.65 -20.54
CA PHE A 842 -5.54 31.96 -19.51
C PHE A 842 -5.95 33.11 -18.59
N LEU A 843 -6.82 34.03 -19.05
CA LEU A 843 -7.31 35.18 -18.28
C LEU A 843 -8.67 34.93 -17.59
N GLY A 844 -9.13 33.69 -17.46
CA GLY A 844 -10.21 33.30 -16.54
C GLY A 844 -11.55 34.04 -16.72
N SER A 845 -11.90 34.43 -17.95
CA SER A 845 -13.03 35.34 -18.21
C SER A 845 -14.41 34.67 -18.10
N ASN A 846 -14.98 34.70 -16.89
CA ASN A 846 -16.37 34.30 -16.61
C ASN A 846 -17.39 35.05 -17.49
N LYS A 847 -18.10 34.34 -18.37
CA LYS A 847 -19.35 34.82 -19.01
C LYS A 847 -20.38 33.70 -19.13
N GLY A 848 -21.37 33.73 -18.24
CA GLY A 848 -22.63 33.00 -18.42
C GLY A 848 -23.57 33.69 -19.41
N ASN A 849 -24.72 33.04 -19.64
CA ASN A 849 -25.86 33.45 -20.47
C ASN A 849 -25.76 33.35 -22.01
N GLN A 850 -26.51 32.36 -22.51
CA GLN A 850 -27.41 32.42 -23.68
C GLN A 850 -26.90 33.04 -25.00
N LEU A 851 -26.69 32.18 -26.00
CA LEU A 851 -27.03 32.50 -27.39
C LEU A 851 -27.97 31.44 -27.96
N ARG A 852 -29.22 31.85 -28.25
CA ARG A 852 -30.30 30.94 -28.65
C ARG A 852 -30.52 30.93 -30.16
N GLY A 853 -29.58 30.28 -30.85
CA GLY A 853 -29.79 29.67 -32.18
C GLY A 853 -29.64 30.56 -33.42
N PHE A 854 -29.20 29.90 -34.49
CA PHE A 854 -29.79 30.04 -35.83
C PHE A 854 -30.04 28.62 -36.37
N ARG A 855 -31.04 28.46 -37.24
CA ARG A 855 -31.52 27.15 -37.73
C ARG A 855 -32.01 27.28 -39.16
N GLY A 856 -31.38 26.60 -40.12
CA GLY A 856 -31.84 26.63 -41.51
C GLY A 856 -31.00 25.75 -42.43
N PHE A 857 -31.70 25.10 -43.39
CA PHE A 857 -31.18 24.27 -44.48
C PHE A 857 -30.45 22.98 -44.03
N PHE A 858 -30.85 21.78 -44.44
CA PHE A 858 -31.73 21.39 -45.57
C PHE A 858 -33.07 20.77 -45.12
N SER A 859 -33.96 20.57 -46.09
CA SER A 859 -35.23 19.83 -45.97
C SER A 859 -35.20 18.64 -46.98
N ARG A 860 -36.14 17.69 -47.06
CA ARG A 860 -37.60 17.76 -46.79
C ARG A 860 -38.23 16.36 -46.68
N SER A 861 -39.45 16.30 -46.10
CA SER A 861 -40.39 15.15 -46.10
C SER A 861 -40.05 13.93 -45.22
N ALA A 862 -41.01 13.13 -44.71
CA ALA A 862 -42.45 13.37 -44.52
C ALA A 862 -43.11 12.47 -43.44
N LYS A 863 -44.17 13.02 -42.83
CA LYS A 863 -45.51 12.50 -42.45
C LYS A 863 -45.78 10.97 -42.55
N SER A 864 -46.58 10.33 -41.67
CA SER A 864 -47.67 10.82 -40.77
C SER A 864 -48.06 9.71 -39.74
N SER A 865 -48.89 9.87 -38.69
CA SER A 865 -49.32 10.99 -37.80
C SER A 865 -50.48 10.51 -36.88
N VAL A 866 -50.80 11.24 -35.77
CA VAL A 866 -52.08 11.15 -34.98
C VAL A 866 -52.24 9.86 -34.12
N ASP A 867 -52.75 9.81 -32.86
CA ASP A 867 -53.38 10.80 -31.96
C ASP A 867 -53.02 10.65 -30.44
N THR A 868 -53.89 11.15 -29.55
CA THR A 868 -53.71 11.64 -28.17
C THR A 868 -53.77 10.66 -26.96
N ARG A 869 -53.18 11.13 -25.85
CA ARG A 869 -53.59 10.99 -24.41
C ARG A 869 -53.40 9.67 -23.61
N SER A 870 -52.48 9.76 -22.64
CA SER A 870 -52.74 9.68 -21.17
C SER A 870 -52.29 8.48 -20.30
N THR A 871 -51.90 8.81 -19.07
CA THR A 871 -51.71 8.00 -17.84
C THR A 871 -50.48 7.10 -17.66
N LEU A 872 -50.00 7.10 -16.41
CA LEU A 872 -49.36 6.03 -15.63
C LEU A 872 -48.30 5.12 -16.30
N ARG A 873 -47.04 5.23 -15.83
CA ARG A 873 -46.06 4.13 -15.85
C ARG A 873 -45.66 3.71 -14.43
N LYS A 874 -46.06 2.49 -14.05
CA LYS A 874 -45.44 1.74 -12.94
C LYS A 874 -44.12 1.10 -13.41
N ARG A 875 -43.33 0.60 -12.46
CA ARG A 875 -42.09 -0.16 -12.67
C ARG A 875 -42.31 -1.36 -13.62
N SER A 876 -41.28 -1.71 -14.39
CA SER A 876 -41.15 -3.00 -15.05
C SER A 876 -39.85 -3.67 -14.59
N ILE A 877 -39.93 -4.98 -14.33
CA ILE A 877 -38.79 -5.88 -14.12
C ILE A 877 -38.82 -6.86 -15.29
N SER A 878 -37.68 -7.07 -15.95
CA SER A 878 -37.50 -8.23 -16.82
C SER A 878 -36.02 -8.51 -17.04
N ASP A 879 -35.52 -9.50 -16.33
CA ASP A 879 -34.30 -10.21 -16.71
C ASP A 879 -34.63 -11.26 -17.80
N HIS A 880 -33.59 -11.91 -18.34
CA HIS A 880 -33.63 -13.22 -19.03
C HIS A 880 -34.15 -13.37 -20.49
N PHE A 881 -33.17 -13.66 -21.38
CA PHE A 881 -33.15 -14.78 -22.36
C PHE A 881 -34.09 -14.82 -23.59
N LEU A 882 -33.54 -14.70 -24.84
CA LEU A 882 -33.02 -15.85 -25.64
C LEU A 882 -32.56 -15.51 -27.10
N ARG A 883 -31.68 -16.38 -27.63
CA ARG A 883 -31.21 -16.54 -29.03
C ARG A 883 -32.34 -16.64 -30.09
N ARG A 884 -32.03 -16.31 -31.37
CA ARG A 884 -31.95 -17.28 -32.52
C ARG A 884 -31.82 -16.67 -33.94
N THR A 885 -30.97 -17.31 -34.75
CA THR A 885 -31.27 -18.01 -36.03
C THR A 885 -30.16 -19.09 -36.22
N VAL A 886 -30.41 -20.41 -36.34
CA VAL A 886 -31.03 -21.24 -37.42
C VAL A 886 -30.03 -21.46 -38.57
N SER A 887 -29.74 -22.67 -39.11
CA SER A 887 -30.47 -23.99 -39.20
C SER A 887 -29.49 -25.20 -39.33
N ALA A 888 -29.83 -26.51 -39.23
CA ALA A 888 -30.91 -27.30 -38.58
C ALA A 888 -30.55 -28.86 -38.62
N PRO A 889 -31.44 -29.92 -38.71
CA PRO A 889 -31.22 -31.16 -37.88
C PRO A 889 -31.53 -32.58 -38.48
N ALA A 890 -30.80 -33.67 -38.11
CA ALA A 890 -31.33 -35.05 -38.23
C ALA A 890 -30.79 -36.15 -37.27
N LYS A 891 -31.68 -36.65 -36.37
CA LYS A 891 -31.92 -38.05 -35.87
C LYS A 891 -30.73 -38.98 -35.43
N GLY A 892 -30.77 -39.75 -34.32
CA GLY A 892 -31.68 -39.82 -33.15
C GLY A 892 -31.78 -41.18 -32.41
N ARG A 893 -32.20 -41.17 -31.12
CA ARG A 893 -32.61 -42.28 -30.17
C ARG A 893 -31.50 -43.02 -29.36
N LYS A 894 -31.46 -42.92 -28.01
CA LYS A 894 -32.05 -43.78 -26.90
C LYS A 894 -31.17 -45.01 -26.52
N LYS A 895 -31.00 -45.51 -25.27
CA LYS A 895 -31.35 -45.17 -23.85
C LYS A 895 -30.47 -46.08 -22.92
N THR A 896 -30.14 -45.80 -21.64
CA THR A 896 -30.86 -46.17 -20.35
C THR A 896 -29.86 -45.89 -19.18
N LYS A 897 -30.12 -45.13 -18.09
CA LYS A 897 -30.77 -45.44 -16.76
C LYS A 897 -30.09 -46.59 -15.95
N LEU A 898 -29.80 -46.61 -14.63
CA LEU A 898 -30.07 -45.79 -13.40
C LEU A 898 -28.76 -45.51 -12.59
N ALA A 899 -28.63 -44.49 -11.71
CA ALA A 899 -28.82 -44.42 -10.22
C ALA A 899 -28.21 -45.60 -9.39
N LEU A 900 -27.41 -45.47 -8.30
CA LEU A 900 -27.31 -44.54 -7.13
C LEU A 900 -28.29 -44.91 -5.97
N ALA A 901 -27.93 -44.99 -4.67
CA ALA A 901 -26.66 -44.76 -3.93
C ALA A 901 -26.06 -46.09 -3.36
N GLU A 902 -25.35 -46.29 -2.23
CA GLU A 902 -24.97 -45.64 -0.92
C GLU A 902 -23.56 -46.21 -0.49
N SER A 903 -22.94 -46.12 0.71
CA SER A 903 -22.78 -45.20 1.89
C SER A 903 -22.13 -46.03 3.04
N LEU A 904 -21.20 -45.46 3.83
CA LEU A 904 -20.69 -45.93 5.16
C LEU A 904 -20.24 -47.40 5.39
N ALA A 905 -18.96 -47.60 5.77
CA ALA A 905 -18.55 -48.02 7.14
C ALA A 905 -17.04 -48.32 7.26
N SER A 906 -16.48 -48.15 8.46
CA SER A 906 -15.13 -48.59 8.86
C SER A 906 -15.18 -49.83 9.74
N ILE A 907 -14.09 -50.62 9.81
CA ILE A 907 -13.52 -51.26 11.03
C ILE A 907 -12.25 -52.12 10.71
N THR A 908 -11.45 -52.36 11.76
CA THR A 908 -10.17 -53.12 11.91
C THR A 908 -10.10 -54.50 11.21
N ASP A 909 -8.97 -55.21 11.04
CA ASP A 909 -7.76 -55.33 11.88
C ASP A 909 -6.57 -56.07 11.16
N ARG A 910 -5.39 -56.14 11.83
CA ARG A 910 -4.30 -57.16 11.73
C ARG A 910 -3.55 -57.49 10.42
N LYS A 911 -2.23 -57.24 10.45
CA LYS A 911 -1.09 -58.21 10.33
C LYS A 911 -1.45 -59.64 9.81
N ASN A 912 -0.71 -60.30 8.91
CA ASN A 912 0.77 -60.51 8.88
C ASN A 912 1.19 -61.33 7.62
N SER A 913 2.43 -61.18 7.10
CA SER A 913 3.23 -62.18 6.31
C SER A 913 2.64 -62.71 4.96
N THR A 914 3.34 -63.36 3.99
CA THR A 914 4.70 -63.96 3.87
C THR A 914 5.09 -64.15 2.37
N GLY A 915 6.39 -64.19 2.01
CA GLY A 915 6.97 -64.83 0.78
C GLY A 915 6.62 -64.20 -0.59
N ALA A 916 7.49 -63.97 -1.59
CA ALA A 916 8.83 -64.46 -2.02
C ALA A 916 8.86 -65.83 -2.75
N GLY A 917 9.39 -65.86 -4.00
CA GLY A 917 9.86 -67.07 -4.71
C GLY A 917 9.65 -67.12 -6.24
N GLY A 918 10.70 -67.48 -7.01
CA GLY A 918 10.66 -67.89 -8.44
C GLY A 918 10.67 -66.73 -9.46
N GLU A 919 11.51 -66.62 -10.52
CA GLU A 919 12.36 -67.56 -11.30
C GLU A 919 11.61 -68.68 -12.07
N SER A 920 12.01 -69.10 -13.30
CA SER A 920 12.82 -68.50 -14.38
C SER A 920 12.72 -69.38 -15.67
N VAL A 921 13.18 -68.88 -16.85
CA VAL A 921 13.40 -69.64 -18.13
C VAL A 921 12.11 -70.17 -18.83
N GLY A 922 11.97 -70.28 -20.16
CA GLY A 922 12.83 -69.90 -21.30
C GLY A 922 12.24 -70.22 -22.70
N LYS A 923 13.08 -70.04 -23.74
CA LYS A 923 12.88 -70.14 -25.22
C LYS A 923 12.33 -71.52 -25.71
N GLU A 924 11.91 -71.78 -26.97
CA GLU A 924 12.30 -71.28 -28.32
C GLU A 924 11.21 -71.39 -29.43
N GLY A 925 11.39 -70.64 -30.55
CA GLY A 925 11.17 -71.12 -31.95
C GLY A 925 9.76 -71.00 -32.59
N ARG A 926 9.60 -70.98 -33.94
CA ARG A 926 10.53 -70.95 -35.10
C ARG A 926 9.74 -70.73 -36.44
N VAL A 927 10.40 -70.34 -37.56
CA VAL A 927 9.97 -70.44 -39.01
C VAL A 927 8.88 -69.45 -39.54
N GLU A 928 8.91 -68.83 -40.74
CA GLU A 928 9.98 -68.50 -41.74
C GLU A 928 9.58 -67.38 -42.76
N ARG A 929 10.59 -66.54 -43.14
CA ARG A 929 10.95 -65.97 -44.47
C ARG A 929 9.89 -65.44 -45.50
N ARG A 930 10.14 -64.21 -45.99
CA ARG A 930 10.90 -63.93 -47.26
C ARG A 930 11.42 -62.48 -47.34
N HIS A 931 12.29 -62.22 -48.34
CA HIS A 931 13.23 -61.07 -48.47
C HIS A 931 13.29 -60.59 -49.95
N PRO A 932 14.11 -59.58 -50.38
CA PRO A 932 15.31 -58.92 -49.78
C PRO A 932 15.05 -57.39 -49.56
N SER A 933 15.90 -56.34 -49.70
CA SER A 933 17.36 -56.01 -49.89
C SER A 933 17.53 -54.49 -49.64
N ARG A 934 18.72 -53.83 -49.64
CA ARG A 934 20.05 -54.02 -49.00
C ARG A 934 20.92 -52.77 -49.37
N ALA A 935 21.75 -52.28 -48.45
CA ALA A 935 22.73 -51.17 -48.60
C ALA A 935 22.15 -49.71 -48.71
N GLY A 936 22.87 -48.65 -48.29
CA GLY A 936 24.11 -48.65 -47.48
C GLY A 936 24.80 -47.28 -47.28
N LEU A 937 24.98 -46.90 -46.00
CA LEU A 937 26.12 -46.19 -45.37
C LEU A 937 26.67 -44.81 -45.86
N THR A 938 26.96 -43.96 -44.85
CA THR A 938 28.14 -43.07 -44.62
C THR A 938 28.12 -41.52 -44.80
N HIS A 939 28.81 -40.90 -43.82
CA HIS A 939 29.52 -39.60 -43.75
C HIS A 939 28.81 -38.22 -43.62
N ARG A 940 29.32 -37.42 -42.65
CA ARG A 940 29.31 -35.94 -42.58
C ARG A 940 30.52 -35.38 -43.36
N PRO A 941 30.51 -34.09 -43.77
CA PRO A 941 31.36 -33.11 -43.07
C PRO A 941 30.71 -31.71 -42.90
N MET A 942 31.50 -30.69 -42.49
CA MET A 942 31.09 -29.29 -42.24
C MET A 942 31.42 -28.34 -43.42
N SER A 943 30.92 -27.08 -43.34
CA SER A 943 31.53 -25.79 -43.76
C SER A 943 30.66 -24.87 -44.66
N MET A 944 30.98 -23.57 -44.66
CA MET A 944 30.36 -22.45 -45.42
C MET A 944 31.25 -22.07 -46.65
N PRO A 945 31.13 -20.93 -47.40
CA PRO A 945 30.20 -19.78 -47.33
C PRO A 945 29.76 -19.13 -48.70
N LEU A 946 29.16 -17.93 -48.61
CA LEU A 946 29.12 -16.79 -49.58
C LEU A 946 28.27 -16.84 -50.89
N ASP A 947 27.20 -16.02 -50.89
CA ASP A 947 27.04 -14.76 -51.67
C ASP A 947 26.73 -14.73 -53.21
N ARG A 948 25.86 -13.75 -53.59
CA ARG A 948 25.44 -13.29 -54.94
C ARG A 948 24.63 -14.28 -55.82
N LEU A 949 23.89 -13.88 -56.87
CA LEU A 949 23.73 -12.62 -57.62
C LEU A 949 22.24 -12.25 -57.88
N LEU A 950 21.92 -10.93 -57.75
CA LEU A 950 21.17 -10.02 -58.68
C LEU A 950 19.79 -10.44 -59.30
N GLN A 951 18.94 -9.55 -59.83
CA GLN A 951 19.17 -8.23 -60.44
C GLN A 951 17.92 -7.30 -60.47
N GLY A 952 18.12 -5.98 -60.53
CA GLY A 952 17.09 -4.93 -60.72
C GLY A 952 17.30 -3.70 -59.82
N GLN A 953 18.22 -2.78 -60.13
CA GLN A 953 18.01 -1.53 -60.92
C GLN A 953 17.06 -0.51 -60.23
N LEU A 954 17.38 0.79 -60.10
CA LEU A 954 18.35 1.66 -60.80
C LEU A 954 19.34 2.41 -59.86
N SER A 955 20.22 3.24 -60.42
CA SER A 955 21.42 3.79 -59.76
C SER A 955 21.54 5.33 -59.75
N LEU A 956 22.39 5.80 -58.83
CA LEU A 956 23.10 7.08 -58.72
C LEU A 956 23.39 7.87 -60.02
N CYS A 957 23.43 9.20 -59.90
CA CYS A 957 24.49 10.04 -60.50
C CYS A 957 24.70 11.34 -59.69
N SER A 958 25.70 12.16 -60.02
CA SER A 958 26.24 13.22 -59.13
C SER A 958 26.72 14.50 -59.84
N THR A 959 27.21 15.45 -59.01
CA THR A 959 28.27 16.46 -59.28
C THR A 959 27.97 17.74 -60.08
N ASP A 960 28.84 18.73 -59.84
CA ASP A 960 29.05 20.04 -60.50
C ASP A 960 28.10 21.23 -60.13
N LYS A 961 28.60 22.46 -59.85
CA LYS A 961 30.01 22.94 -59.68
C LYS A 961 30.17 24.35 -59.05
N ASP A 962 31.44 24.69 -58.81
CA ASP A 962 32.11 26.02 -58.80
C ASP A 962 32.13 26.94 -57.55
N GLN A 963 33.01 27.96 -57.62
CA GLN A 963 33.83 28.53 -56.53
C GLN A 963 33.65 30.06 -56.32
N LEU A 964 34.53 30.66 -55.48
CA LEU A 964 34.80 32.09 -55.17
C LEU A 964 34.24 32.60 -53.82
N ASP A 965 34.96 33.34 -52.96
CA ASP A 965 36.43 33.62 -52.91
C ASP A 965 36.90 34.05 -51.47
N MET A 966 38.22 34.08 -51.28
CA MET A 966 39.12 34.60 -50.23
C MET A 966 38.62 35.51 -49.06
N GLY A 967 39.30 35.36 -47.90
CA GLY A 967 39.33 36.30 -46.74
C GLY A 967 38.89 35.64 -45.42
N ALA A 968 39.73 35.20 -44.47
CA ALA A 968 40.90 35.81 -43.81
C ALA A 968 40.57 37.09 -42.99
N ASP A 969 40.44 36.97 -41.66
CA ASP A 969 41.49 37.49 -40.75
C ASP A 969 41.43 36.86 -39.32
N THR A 970 42.36 37.29 -38.45
CA THR A 970 42.74 36.69 -37.16
C THR A 970 42.31 37.57 -35.95
N VAL A 971 42.92 37.37 -34.76
CA VAL A 971 42.76 38.15 -33.49
C VAL A 971 41.53 37.72 -32.67
N ILE A 972 41.65 36.86 -31.64
CA ILE A 972 42.24 37.06 -30.28
C ILE A 972 41.40 38.02 -29.41
N GLY A 973 40.94 37.56 -28.25
CA GLY A 973 40.09 38.34 -27.36
C GLY A 973 39.64 37.62 -26.08
N GLU A 974 40.59 37.17 -25.26
CA GLU A 974 40.29 36.87 -23.85
C GLU A 974 39.89 38.17 -23.12
N TYR A 975 38.88 38.15 -22.26
CA TYR A 975 39.10 38.20 -20.80
C TYR A 975 37.78 37.99 -20.03
N SER A 976 37.88 37.97 -18.70
CA SER A 976 36.93 37.28 -17.82
C SER A 976 36.07 38.18 -16.93
N SER A 977 35.00 37.56 -16.41
CA SER A 977 34.62 37.55 -14.98
C SER A 977 33.93 38.75 -14.29
N LEU A 978 33.12 38.36 -13.29
CA LEU A 978 32.75 39.02 -12.02
C LEU A 978 31.53 39.98 -11.96
N VAL A 979 30.65 39.63 -11.01
CA VAL A 979 29.77 40.48 -10.19
C VAL A 979 28.62 41.17 -10.95
N LEU A 980 27.34 40.94 -10.64
CA LEU A 980 26.69 40.55 -9.36
C LEU A 980 25.93 39.21 -9.40
#